data_AF-A0A8C3X228-F1
#
_entry.id   AF-A0A8C3X228-F1
#
_cell.length_a   1.000
_cell.length_b   1.000
_cell.length_c   1.000
_cell.angle_alpha   90.00
_cell.angle_beta   90.00
_cell.angle_gamma   90.00
#
_symmetry.space_group_name_H-M   'P 1'
#
loop_
_entity.id
_entity.type
_entity.pdbx_description
1 polymer ?
#
loop_
_entity_poly.entity_id
_entity_poly.type
_entity_poly.pdbx_seq_one_letter_code
_entity_poly.pdbx_strand_id
1 'polypeptide(L)'
;MEDLGENTTVLSTLRSLNNFIAQRVEGGSGLDVPASVQGSLQMQFQQSMQLEERAEQIRSKSHLIQVEREKMQMELSHKRARVELERAASTSARSYEREVDRNQELLARIRQLQEREAEAEEKMKEQLERYRLCQQSLDAASRRLREEEDGRAEAGETISALKGRVSELQWSAMNQEMQVKRLESEKQELKEQLDLQHKLLGAGPRGCQGPGHLASVTGPVCPRPDQDLEQKLSLQEQDAVIVKNMRSELVRLPVVERELRQLREENACLRETQEASGLLREELEGLQRRLGRQEKLQENLVALELEKERLLAKLQSWERLDQTTGLSIRTPEELSRFIVELQQRELALKDRNSTITSSARGLEKALLQLQEEVRQAGSQLLEERKKRETHEALARRLQKRVLLLTKERDGMRAILGSYDSELAPAEYAPQLARRLREAEDTAQKVHAHSSELEVQLSQALEELGAQKQRADALEMELKMLRSQAGPAEQGFLFSREEVSALRLKVEELERERSLLEDGKKQLEAQLERLTLQGDYDQSRTKVLHLSLNPASAARRQLREDQQRLQEECERLRELVRALEAGGPVPADLAAAAGLPSSKEVAGRPPPRPSVRVTTPASGEGWGPGGTCGLRLLLEGARPCRLLVLEGLGPAACSCWRVLGPAACSCWRVLG
;
A
#
# COMPACT_ATOMS: atom_id res chain seq x y z
N MET A 1 -1.07 91.80 -63.78
CA MET A 1 -0.41 92.97 -63.15
C MET A 1 0.79 92.44 -62.38
N GLU A 2 2.00 92.41 -62.92
CA GLU A 2 2.46 92.75 -64.28
C GLU A 2 3.67 91.85 -64.64
N ASP A 3 3.70 91.31 -65.86
CA ASP A 3 4.72 90.35 -66.31
C ASP A 3 6.00 91.05 -66.77
N LEU A 4 6.72 91.66 -65.82
CA LEU A 4 7.93 92.47 -66.07
C LEU A 4 9.24 91.80 -65.66
N GLY A 5 9.21 90.65 -65.01
CA GLY A 5 10.41 89.94 -64.55
C GLY A 5 11.27 89.36 -65.67
N GLU A 6 10.65 88.67 -66.63
CA GLU A 6 11.35 87.84 -67.64
C GLU A 6 12.25 88.64 -68.59
N ASN A 7 11.87 89.89 -68.89
CA ASN A 7 12.68 90.78 -69.72
C ASN A 7 14.09 91.05 -69.12
N THR A 8 14.26 90.94 -67.79
CA THR A 8 15.55 91.18 -67.14
C THR A 8 16.54 90.02 -67.28
N THR A 9 16.07 88.78 -67.36
CA THR A 9 16.91 87.58 -67.53
C THR A 9 17.32 87.39 -69.00
N VAL A 10 16.44 87.73 -69.94
CA VAL A 10 16.79 87.80 -71.37
C VAL A 10 17.82 88.92 -71.62
N LEU A 11 17.65 90.10 -71.00
CA LEU A 11 18.61 91.21 -71.12
C LEU A 11 19.91 91.04 -70.30
N SER A 12 20.00 90.06 -69.41
CA SER A 12 21.26 89.69 -68.73
C SER A 12 22.01 88.61 -69.50
N THR A 13 21.31 87.60 -70.02
CA THR A 13 21.89 86.55 -70.90
C THR A 13 22.36 87.12 -72.25
N LEU A 14 21.64 88.07 -72.85
CA LEU A 14 22.13 88.80 -74.03
C LEU A 14 23.39 89.65 -73.73
N ARG A 15 23.53 90.16 -72.50
CA ARG A 15 24.74 90.91 -72.09
C ARG A 15 25.92 90.00 -71.77
N SER A 16 25.70 88.84 -71.15
CA SER A 16 26.77 87.86 -70.97
C SER A 16 27.22 87.29 -72.32
N LEU A 17 26.30 87.04 -73.26
CA LEU A 17 26.64 86.68 -74.65
C LEU A 17 27.43 87.77 -75.37
N ASN A 18 27.00 89.04 -75.33
CA ASN A 18 27.77 90.12 -75.95
C ASN A 18 29.16 90.29 -75.32
N ASN A 19 29.29 90.18 -73.99
CA ASN A 19 30.59 90.20 -73.33
C ASN A 19 31.47 88.99 -73.72
N PHE A 20 30.89 87.80 -73.87
CA PHE A 20 31.59 86.58 -74.27
C PHE A 20 32.02 86.61 -75.75
N ILE A 21 31.23 87.25 -76.61
CA ILE A 21 31.57 87.53 -78.01
C ILE A 21 32.71 88.56 -78.07
N ALA A 22 32.63 89.66 -77.32
CA ALA A 22 33.70 90.66 -77.25
C ALA A 22 35.02 90.06 -76.74
N GLN A 23 34.98 89.25 -75.67
CA GLN A 23 36.17 88.58 -75.14
C GLN A 23 36.80 87.56 -76.11
N ARG A 24 36.06 87.05 -77.11
CA ARG A 24 36.64 86.25 -78.21
C ARG A 24 37.31 87.07 -79.31
N VAL A 25 37.02 88.37 -79.42
CA VAL A 25 37.54 89.23 -80.50
C VAL A 25 38.85 89.93 -80.11
N GLU A 26 39.04 90.28 -78.83
CA GLU A 26 40.25 90.98 -78.37
C GLU A 26 41.33 90.04 -77.77
N GLY A 27 41.03 88.74 -77.62
CA GLY A 27 41.88 87.74 -76.98
C GLY A 27 42.85 87.00 -77.90
N GLY A 28 43.59 87.68 -78.78
CA GLY A 28 44.48 87.03 -79.76
C GLY A 28 45.74 87.81 -80.10
N SER A 29 46.83 87.60 -79.36
CA SER A 29 48.15 88.19 -79.66
C SER A 29 49.06 87.21 -80.42
N GLY A 30 49.74 87.71 -81.46
CA GLY A 30 50.92 87.06 -82.04
C GLY A 30 50.89 86.82 -83.55
N LEU A 31 51.74 87.59 -84.24
CA LEU A 31 52.56 87.21 -85.41
C LEU A 31 51.88 86.71 -86.70
N ASP A 32 52.14 87.45 -87.78
CA ASP A 32 52.42 87.02 -89.15
C ASP A 32 51.65 85.82 -89.73
N VAL A 33 50.67 86.13 -90.58
CA VAL A 33 49.97 85.17 -91.44
C VAL A 33 50.90 84.61 -92.51
N PRO A 34 51.00 83.27 -92.59
CA PRO A 34 50.84 82.58 -93.88
C PRO A 34 49.58 81.71 -93.90
N ALA A 35 48.98 81.57 -95.08
CA ALA A 35 47.63 81.02 -95.24
C ALA A 35 47.56 79.48 -95.16
N SER A 36 47.50 78.92 -93.94
CA SER A 36 47.22 77.49 -93.69
C SER A 36 46.13 77.21 -92.62
N VAL A 37 45.58 78.25 -91.99
CA VAL A 37 44.69 78.18 -90.81
C VAL A 37 43.41 77.36 -91.04
N GLN A 38 42.94 77.24 -92.29
CA GLN A 38 41.71 76.52 -92.61
C GLN A 38 41.78 75.02 -92.26
N GLY A 39 42.98 74.42 -92.24
CA GLY A 39 43.19 73.03 -91.82
C GLY A 39 43.27 72.82 -90.30
N SER A 40 43.81 73.77 -89.54
CA SER A 40 44.04 73.57 -88.09
C SER A 40 42.73 73.57 -87.30
N LEU A 41 41.80 74.47 -87.63
CA LEU A 41 40.46 74.52 -87.03
C LEU A 41 39.65 73.25 -87.33
N GLN A 42 39.71 72.73 -88.57
CA GLN A 42 39.02 71.50 -88.94
C GLN A 42 39.59 70.28 -88.17
N MET A 43 40.92 70.20 -88.03
CA MET A 43 41.57 69.17 -87.21
C MET A 43 41.21 69.28 -85.73
N GLN A 44 41.12 70.49 -85.18
CA GLN A 44 40.69 70.71 -83.78
C GLN A 44 39.23 70.28 -83.55
N PHE A 45 38.30 70.59 -84.46
CA PHE A 45 36.93 70.10 -84.37
C PHE A 45 36.84 68.58 -84.44
N GLN A 46 37.60 67.93 -85.35
CA GLN A 46 37.66 66.47 -85.41
C GLN A 46 38.25 65.86 -84.13
N GLN A 47 39.22 66.51 -83.50
CA GLN A 47 39.76 66.09 -82.20
C GLN A 47 38.75 66.29 -81.05
N SER A 48 37.96 67.37 -81.04
CA SER A 48 36.89 67.57 -80.05
C SER A 48 35.83 66.47 -80.16
N MET A 49 35.32 66.22 -81.37
CA MET A 49 34.36 65.14 -81.64
C MET A 49 34.88 63.78 -81.15
N GLN A 50 36.14 63.42 -81.44
CA GLN A 50 36.74 62.17 -80.98
C GLN A 50 36.90 62.10 -79.44
N LEU A 51 37.08 63.24 -78.75
CA LEU A 51 37.13 63.28 -77.29
C LEU A 51 35.73 63.18 -76.67
N GLU A 52 34.73 63.78 -77.30
CA GLU A 52 33.32 63.72 -76.92
C GLU A 52 32.77 62.29 -77.10
N GLU A 53 32.99 61.65 -78.27
CA GLU A 53 32.70 60.24 -78.51
C GLU A 53 33.35 59.31 -77.46
N ARG A 54 34.62 59.57 -77.10
CA ARG A 54 35.32 58.80 -76.05
C ARG A 54 34.71 59.05 -74.67
N ALA A 55 34.30 60.29 -74.36
CA ALA A 55 33.62 60.60 -73.11
C ALA A 55 32.23 59.92 -73.03
N GLU A 56 31.48 59.85 -74.13
CA GLU A 56 30.21 59.11 -74.21
C GLU A 56 30.41 57.59 -74.12
N GLN A 57 31.44 57.05 -74.74
CA GLN A 57 31.84 55.64 -74.57
C GLN A 57 32.25 55.33 -73.12
N ILE A 58 32.87 56.27 -72.41
CA ILE A 58 33.19 56.12 -70.99
C ILE A 58 31.90 56.19 -70.15
N ARG A 59 31.03 57.18 -70.38
CA ARG A 59 29.74 57.34 -69.67
C ARG A 59 28.84 56.12 -69.84
N SER A 60 28.69 55.60 -71.06
CA SER A 60 27.88 54.40 -71.34
C SER A 60 28.45 53.14 -70.70
N LYS A 61 29.78 52.95 -70.72
CA LYS A 61 30.45 51.87 -69.97
C LYS A 61 30.26 52.02 -68.46
N SER A 62 30.34 53.23 -67.92
CA SER A 62 30.09 53.49 -66.49
C SER A 62 28.64 53.20 -66.09
N HIS A 63 27.67 53.61 -66.92
CA HIS A 63 26.25 53.31 -66.73
C HIS A 63 25.96 51.80 -66.79
N LEU A 64 26.56 51.09 -67.75
CA LEU A 64 26.45 49.63 -67.85
C LEU A 64 27.00 48.94 -66.59
N ILE A 65 28.20 49.33 -66.13
CA ILE A 65 28.79 48.81 -64.88
C ILE A 65 27.92 49.14 -63.65
N GLN A 66 27.23 50.29 -63.63
CA GLN A 66 26.28 50.62 -62.55
C GLN A 66 25.07 49.69 -62.59
N VAL A 67 24.41 49.53 -63.74
CA VAL A 67 23.24 48.65 -63.91
C VAL A 67 23.60 47.18 -63.62
N GLU A 68 24.80 46.73 -63.97
CA GLU A 68 25.30 45.39 -63.62
C GLU A 68 25.46 45.18 -62.10
N ARG A 69 25.95 46.21 -61.37
CA ARG A 69 26.04 46.19 -59.91
C ARG A 69 24.66 46.17 -59.25
N GLU A 70 23.74 47.00 -59.74
CA GLU A 70 22.36 47.06 -59.25
C GLU A 70 21.62 45.75 -59.50
N LYS A 71 21.77 45.16 -60.70
CA LYS A 71 21.28 43.81 -61.03
C LYS A 71 21.84 42.77 -60.08
N MET A 72 23.16 42.74 -59.87
CA MET A 72 23.80 41.77 -58.98
C MET A 72 23.33 41.94 -57.52
N GLN A 73 23.13 43.18 -57.06
CA GLN A 73 22.58 43.48 -55.74
C GLN A 73 21.13 42.98 -55.59
N MET A 74 20.29 43.16 -56.63
CA MET A 74 18.90 42.68 -56.65
C MET A 74 18.81 41.14 -56.77
N GLU A 75 19.71 40.51 -57.53
CA GLU A 75 19.82 39.05 -57.53
C GLU A 75 20.21 38.51 -56.15
N LEU A 76 21.13 39.18 -55.44
CA LEU A 76 21.55 38.78 -54.10
C LEU A 76 20.45 39.02 -53.04
N SER A 77 19.68 40.10 -53.14
CA SER A 77 18.53 40.33 -52.22
C SER A 77 17.42 39.31 -52.47
N HIS A 78 17.09 39.01 -53.73
CA HIS A 78 16.12 37.95 -54.07
C HIS A 78 16.58 36.56 -53.60
N LYS A 79 17.88 36.22 -53.77
CA LYS A 79 18.46 34.96 -53.27
C LYS A 79 18.38 34.87 -51.73
N ARG A 80 18.58 35.99 -51.00
CA ARG A 80 18.40 36.04 -49.53
C ARG A 80 16.94 35.85 -49.11
N ALA A 81 16.03 36.63 -49.68
CA ALA A 81 14.60 36.55 -49.39
C ALA A 81 14.03 35.14 -49.66
N ARG A 82 14.46 34.49 -50.74
CA ARG A 82 14.09 33.08 -51.01
C ARG A 82 14.59 32.14 -49.91
N VAL A 83 15.86 32.23 -49.51
CA VAL A 83 16.44 31.39 -48.44
C VAL A 83 15.78 31.67 -47.08
N GLU A 84 15.36 32.91 -46.83
CA GLU A 84 14.63 33.29 -45.62
C GLU A 84 13.21 32.70 -45.61
N LEU A 85 12.50 32.71 -46.74
CA LEU A 85 11.19 32.05 -46.90
C LEU A 85 11.30 30.52 -46.80
N GLU A 86 12.29 29.90 -47.45
CA GLU A 86 12.54 28.45 -47.35
C GLU A 86 12.88 28.05 -45.90
N ARG A 87 13.65 28.87 -45.17
CA ARG A 87 13.90 28.69 -43.73
C ARG A 87 12.63 28.82 -42.91
N ALA A 88 11.84 29.87 -43.12
CA ALA A 88 10.59 30.10 -42.39
C ALA A 88 9.60 28.92 -42.57
N ALA A 89 9.45 28.44 -43.81
CA ALA A 89 8.67 27.25 -44.14
C ALA A 89 9.22 25.99 -43.43
N SER A 90 10.55 25.80 -43.41
CA SER A 90 11.15 24.66 -42.71
C SER A 90 10.98 24.72 -41.19
N THR A 91 10.94 25.92 -40.60
CA THR A 91 10.66 26.09 -39.17
C THR A 91 9.20 25.89 -38.83
N SER A 92 8.27 26.32 -39.71
CA SER A 92 6.83 26.06 -39.51
C SER A 92 6.47 24.59 -39.65
N ALA A 93 7.05 23.90 -40.65
CA ALA A 93 6.90 22.44 -40.80
C ALA A 93 7.33 21.71 -39.51
N ARG A 94 8.52 22.03 -38.99
CA ARG A 94 9.04 21.48 -37.73
C ARG A 94 8.25 21.87 -36.48
N SER A 95 7.47 22.95 -36.49
CA SER A 95 6.50 23.19 -35.42
C SER A 95 5.26 22.31 -35.58
N TYR A 96 4.71 22.16 -36.79
CA TYR A 96 3.55 21.30 -37.01
C TYR A 96 3.85 19.82 -36.72
N GLU A 97 5.04 19.32 -37.07
CA GLU A 97 5.52 17.98 -36.68
C GLU A 97 5.41 17.79 -35.15
N ARG A 98 5.95 18.72 -34.36
CA ARG A 98 5.90 18.67 -32.88
C ARG A 98 4.49 18.78 -32.31
N GLU A 99 3.62 19.58 -32.91
CA GLU A 99 2.22 19.64 -32.48
C GLU A 99 1.48 18.34 -32.84
N VAL A 100 1.82 17.68 -33.96
CA VAL A 100 1.32 16.34 -34.30
C VAL A 100 1.81 15.29 -33.30
N ASP A 101 3.10 15.30 -32.92
CA ASP A 101 3.65 14.41 -31.90
C ASP A 101 2.95 14.59 -30.54
N ARG A 102 2.78 15.84 -30.10
CA ARG A 102 2.03 16.17 -28.87
C ARG A 102 0.57 15.73 -28.94
N ASN A 103 -0.08 15.91 -30.09
CA ASN A 103 -1.46 15.44 -30.27
C ASN A 103 -1.55 13.91 -30.23
N GLN A 104 -0.55 13.18 -30.76
CA GLN A 104 -0.47 11.72 -30.60
C GLN A 104 -0.24 11.32 -29.14
N GLU A 105 0.64 12.00 -28.40
CA GLU A 105 0.80 11.78 -26.95
C GLU A 105 -0.51 12.04 -26.19
N LEU A 106 -1.21 13.13 -26.48
CA LEU A 106 -2.49 13.46 -25.84
C LEU A 106 -3.56 12.41 -26.15
N LEU A 107 -3.67 11.96 -27.41
CA LEU A 107 -4.58 10.87 -27.80
C LEU A 107 -4.23 9.54 -27.12
N ALA A 108 -2.94 9.22 -26.94
CA ALA A 108 -2.50 8.05 -26.19
C ALA A 108 -2.87 8.15 -24.70
N ARG A 109 -2.69 9.32 -24.08
CA ARG A 109 -3.10 9.58 -22.69
C ARG A 109 -4.62 9.52 -22.52
N ILE A 110 -5.41 10.02 -23.47
CA ILE A 110 -6.87 9.91 -23.47
C ILE A 110 -7.31 8.44 -23.52
N ARG A 111 -6.71 7.62 -24.38
CA ARG A 111 -6.99 6.16 -24.44
C ARG A 111 -6.66 5.48 -23.11
N GLN A 112 -5.50 5.77 -22.52
CA GLN A 112 -5.11 5.23 -21.20
C GLN A 112 -6.05 5.66 -20.06
N LEU A 113 -6.71 6.82 -20.18
CA LEU A 113 -7.74 7.23 -19.23
C LEU A 113 -9.05 6.46 -19.47
N GLN A 114 -9.48 6.32 -20.73
CA GLN A 114 -10.67 5.54 -21.12
C GLN A 114 -10.55 4.06 -20.74
N GLU A 115 -9.36 3.46 -20.88
CA GLU A 115 -9.05 2.10 -20.43
C GLU A 115 -9.21 1.96 -18.90
N ARG A 116 -8.71 2.94 -18.12
CA ARG A 116 -8.85 2.97 -16.66
C ARG A 116 -10.29 3.25 -16.19
N GLU A 117 -11.04 4.06 -16.93
CA GLU A 117 -12.46 4.32 -16.69
C GLU A 117 -13.28 3.04 -16.93
N ALA A 118 -13.02 2.33 -18.04
CA ALA A 118 -13.64 1.03 -18.32
C ALA A 118 -13.29 -0.02 -17.25
N GLU A 119 -12.01 -0.15 -16.87
CA GLU A 119 -11.58 -1.00 -15.76
C GLU A 119 -12.29 -0.66 -14.44
N ALA A 120 -12.50 0.63 -14.16
CA ALA A 120 -13.19 1.07 -12.95
C ALA A 120 -14.69 0.76 -13.00
N GLU A 121 -15.33 0.94 -14.16
CA GLU A 121 -16.71 0.50 -14.37
C GLU A 121 -16.87 -1.02 -14.20
N GLU A 122 -15.98 -1.84 -14.74
CA GLU A 122 -16.01 -3.29 -14.60
C GLU A 122 -15.87 -3.71 -13.13
N LYS A 123 -14.92 -3.12 -12.41
CA LYS A 123 -14.78 -3.33 -10.95
C LYS A 123 -16.04 -2.90 -10.20
N MET A 124 -16.70 -1.81 -10.58
CA MET A 124 -17.98 -1.40 -9.99
C MET A 124 -19.13 -2.37 -10.33
N LYS A 125 -19.19 -2.90 -11.56
CA LYS A 125 -20.15 -3.94 -11.97
C LYS A 125 -19.96 -5.22 -11.16
N GLU A 126 -18.72 -5.69 -10.98
CA GLU A 126 -18.41 -6.83 -10.10
C GLU A 126 -18.87 -6.61 -8.66
N GLN A 127 -18.61 -5.43 -8.08
CA GLN A 127 -19.04 -5.15 -6.70
C GLN A 127 -20.57 -5.13 -6.59
N LEU A 128 -21.28 -4.54 -7.57
CA LEU A 128 -22.75 -4.57 -7.61
C LEU A 128 -23.30 -6.00 -7.73
N GLU A 129 -22.63 -6.88 -8.46
CA GLU A 129 -23.00 -8.31 -8.54
C GLU A 129 -22.72 -9.05 -7.24
N ARG A 130 -21.58 -8.80 -6.58
CA ARG A 130 -21.31 -9.32 -5.22
C ARG A 130 -22.37 -8.86 -4.21
N TYR A 131 -22.74 -7.57 -4.23
CA TYR A 131 -23.82 -7.05 -3.36
C TYR A 131 -25.18 -7.70 -3.66
N ARG A 132 -25.54 -7.91 -4.93
CA ARG A 132 -26.77 -8.62 -5.32
C ARG A 132 -26.78 -10.08 -4.82
N LEU A 133 -25.67 -10.80 -4.95
CA LEU A 133 -25.55 -12.18 -4.46
C LEU A 133 -25.63 -12.24 -2.92
N CYS A 134 -25.01 -11.29 -2.21
CA CYS A 134 -25.15 -11.16 -0.76
C CYS A 134 -26.59 -10.83 -0.34
N GLN A 135 -27.30 -9.94 -1.06
CA GLN A 135 -28.72 -9.66 -0.80
C GLN A 135 -29.58 -10.92 -1.00
N GLN A 136 -29.37 -11.66 -2.10
CA GLN A 136 -30.09 -12.91 -2.36
C GLN A 136 -29.83 -13.99 -1.29
N SER A 137 -28.61 -14.08 -0.75
CA SER A 137 -28.29 -15.03 0.33
C SER A 137 -28.92 -14.64 1.66
N LEU A 138 -28.99 -13.33 1.97
CA LEU A 138 -29.70 -12.81 3.14
C LEU A 138 -31.22 -13.01 3.01
N ASP A 139 -31.82 -12.72 1.86
CA ASP A 139 -33.24 -12.98 1.57
C ASP A 139 -33.58 -14.47 1.72
N ALA A 140 -32.70 -15.36 1.25
CA ALA A 140 -32.87 -16.81 1.40
C ALA A 140 -32.76 -17.26 2.86
N ALA A 141 -31.84 -16.68 3.64
CA ALA A 141 -31.73 -16.93 5.07
C ALA A 141 -32.97 -16.42 5.85
N SER A 142 -33.46 -15.21 5.54
CA SER A 142 -34.67 -14.65 6.14
C SER A 142 -35.94 -15.42 5.78
N ARG A 143 -36.02 -16.08 4.62
CA ARG A 143 -37.12 -17.01 4.29
C ARG A 143 -37.07 -18.27 5.15
N ARG A 144 -35.89 -18.91 5.27
CA ARG A 144 -35.70 -20.08 6.14
C ARG A 144 -36.01 -19.79 7.61
N LEU A 145 -35.62 -18.62 8.11
CA LEU A 145 -35.95 -18.22 9.48
C LEU A 145 -37.46 -18.10 9.70
N ARG A 146 -38.22 -17.56 8.72
CA ARG A 146 -39.68 -17.54 8.77
C ARG A 146 -40.27 -18.94 8.70
N GLU A 147 -39.78 -19.79 7.79
CA GLU A 147 -40.20 -21.20 7.68
C GLU A 147 -39.97 -21.97 9.02
N GLU A 148 -38.90 -21.67 9.75
CA GLU A 148 -38.69 -22.20 11.11
C GLU A 148 -39.56 -21.52 12.19
N GLU A 149 -39.87 -20.23 12.07
CA GLU A 149 -40.78 -19.50 12.98
C GLU A 149 -42.23 -20.00 12.85
N ASP A 150 -42.70 -20.18 11.62
CA ASP A 150 -44.00 -20.77 11.28
C ASP A 150 -44.09 -22.22 11.79
N GLY A 151 -43.07 -23.05 11.52
CA GLY A 151 -42.99 -24.42 12.06
C GLY A 151 -42.91 -24.48 13.59
N ARG A 152 -42.32 -23.47 14.26
CA ARG A 152 -42.36 -23.32 15.72
C ARG A 152 -43.75 -22.91 16.22
N ALA A 153 -44.51 -22.11 15.45
CA ALA A 153 -45.88 -21.76 15.76
C ALA A 153 -46.80 -22.99 15.66
N GLU A 154 -46.72 -23.77 14.57
CA GLU A 154 -47.45 -25.06 14.43
C GLU A 154 -47.12 -26.04 15.57
N ALA A 155 -45.84 -26.14 15.95
CA ALA A 155 -45.43 -26.93 17.12
C ALA A 155 -46.03 -26.37 18.44
N GLY A 156 -46.12 -25.05 18.58
CA GLY A 156 -46.77 -24.38 19.72
C GLY A 156 -48.27 -24.65 19.80
N GLU A 157 -48.98 -24.65 18.67
CA GLU A 157 -50.40 -24.98 18.58
C GLU A 157 -50.65 -26.45 18.91
N THR A 158 -49.89 -27.38 18.33
CA THR A 158 -50.03 -28.82 18.63
C THR A 158 -49.70 -29.14 20.09
N ILE A 159 -48.69 -28.52 20.69
CA ILE A 159 -48.41 -28.62 22.13
C ILE A 159 -49.57 -28.06 22.96
N SER A 160 -50.21 -26.98 22.53
CA SER A 160 -51.35 -26.37 23.23
C SER A 160 -52.61 -27.24 23.16
N ALA A 161 -52.89 -27.83 22.00
CA ALA A 161 -53.95 -28.81 21.82
C ALA A 161 -53.70 -30.09 22.66
N LEU A 162 -52.46 -30.59 22.71
CA LEU A 162 -52.09 -31.73 23.55
C LEU A 162 -52.23 -31.42 25.05
N LYS A 163 -51.85 -30.21 25.50
CA LYS A 163 -52.11 -29.74 26.88
C LYS A 163 -53.61 -29.74 27.20
N GLY A 164 -54.45 -29.23 26.29
CA GLY A 164 -55.91 -29.27 26.42
C GLY A 164 -56.42 -30.70 26.64
N ARG A 165 -56.03 -31.64 25.77
CA ARG A 165 -56.41 -33.05 25.88
C ARG A 165 -55.88 -33.73 27.15
N VAL A 166 -54.71 -33.34 27.65
CA VAL A 166 -54.20 -33.80 28.95
C VAL A 166 -55.05 -33.28 30.10
N SER A 167 -55.49 -32.02 30.07
CA SER A 167 -56.41 -31.48 31.09
C SER A 167 -57.82 -32.10 31.02
N GLU A 168 -58.34 -32.37 29.82
CA GLU A 168 -59.58 -33.15 29.64
C GLU A 168 -59.46 -34.55 30.25
N LEU A 169 -58.36 -35.25 29.96
CA LEU A 169 -58.11 -36.59 30.51
C LEU A 169 -57.93 -36.56 32.03
N GLN A 170 -57.18 -35.59 32.58
CA GLN A 170 -57.04 -35.38 34.02
C GLN A 170 -58.40 -35.16 34.70
N TRP A 171 -59.27 -34.32 34.11
CA TRP A 171 -60.61 -34.11 34.63
C TRP A 171 -61.48 -35.37 34.53
N SER A 172 -61.38 -36.13 33.43
CA SER A 172 -62.09 -37.41 33.30
C SER A 172 -61.65 -38.45 34.34
N ALA A 173 -60.34 -38.52 34.62
CA ALA A 173 -59.77 -39.41 35.62
C ALA A 173 -60.18 -39.00 37.04
N MET A 174 -60.18 -37.69 37.37
CA MET A 174 -60.65 -37.20 38.66
C MET A 174 -62.15 -37.48 38.88
N ASN A 175 -62.98 -37.41 37.84
CA ASN A 175 -64.38 -37.81 37.90
C ASN A 175 -64.55 -39.33 38.11
N GLN A 176 -63.74 -40.16 37.44
CA GLN A 176 -63.71 -41.61 37.64
C GLN A 176 -63.24 -41.98 39.06
N GLU A 177 -62.19 -41.34 39.59
CA GLU A 177 -61.77 -41.49 40.99
C GLU A 177 -62.90 -41.16 41.96
N MET A 178 -63.68 -40.10 41.70
CA MET A 178 -64.81 -39.74 42.55
C MET A 178 -65.95 -40.78 42.45
N GLN A 179 -66.13 -41.45 41.31
CA GLN A 179 -67.04 -42.59 41.18
C GLN A 179 -66.53 -43.81 41.95
N VAL A 180 -65.24 -44.16 41.81
CA VAL A 180 -64.61 -45.26 42.56
C VAL A 180 -64.74 -45.04 44.07
N LYS A 181 -64.43 -43.84 44.58
CA LYS A 181 -64.54 -43.52 46.02
C LYS A 181 -65.96 -43.63 46.57
N ARG A 182 -67.00 -43.37 45.74
CA ARG A 182 -68.42 -43.64 46.10
C ARG A 182 -68.71 -45.14 46.16
N LEU A 183 -68.33 -45.89 45.13
CA LEU A 183 -68.48 -47.35 45.11
C LEU A 183 -67.67 -48.04 46.23
N GLU A 184 -66.56 -47.45 46.66
CA GLU A 184 -65.76 -47.93 47.80
C GLU A 184 -66.45 -47.69 49.15
N SER A 185 -67.16 -46.58 49.32
CA SER A 185 -67.97 -46.32 50.53
C SER A 185 -69.22 -47.23 50.57
N GLU A 186 -69.95 -47.35 49.46
CA GLU A 186 -71.06 -48.31 49.32
C GLU A 186 -70.60 -49.76 49.64
N LYS A 187 -69.40 -50.14 49.18
CA LYS A 187 -68.77 -51.44 49.48
C LYS A 187 -68.32 -51.59 50.93
N GLN A 188 -68.03 -50.49 51.65
CA GLN A 188 -67.73 -50.52 53.08
C GLN A 188 -69.03 -50.71 53.88
N GLU A 189 -70.09 -49.97 53.57
CA GLU A 189 -71.41 -50.12 54.18
C GLU A 189 -71.97 -51.55 54.01
N LEU A 190 -71.86 -52.12 52.81
CA LEU A 190 -72.29 -53.50 52.55
C LEU A 190 -71.44 -54.56 53.28
N LYS A 191 -70.15 -54.30 53.54
CA LYS A 191 -69.31 -55.17 54.38
C LYS A 191 -69.73 -55.12 55.84
N GLU A 192 -70.00 -53.93 56.37
CA GLU A 192 -70.45 -53.77 57.76
C GLU A 192 -71.78 -54.48 58.00
N GLN A 193 -72.70 -54.44 57.03
CA GLN A 193 -73.94 -55.24 57.05
C GLN A 193 -73.66 -56.76 57.06
N LEU A 194 -72.71 -57.25 56.27
CA LEU A 194 -72.28 -58.66 56.27
C LEU A 194 -71.63 -59.08 57.59
N ASP A 195 -70.76 -58.25 58.15
CA ASP A 195 -70.09 -58.52 59.43
C ASP A 195 -71.04 -58.47 60.62
N LEU A 196 -72.16 -57.73 60.52
CA LEU A 196 -73.27 -57.82 61.47
C LEU A 196 -74.03 -59.15 61.36
N GLN A 197 -74.21 -59.72 60.16
CA GLN A 197 -74.82 -61.04 60.00
C GLN A 197 -73.90 -62.19 60.42
N HIS A 198 -72.60 -62.14 60.13
CA HIS A 198 -71.66 -63.17 60.60
C HIS A 198 -71.58 -63.26 62.13
N LYS A 199 -71.76 -62.13 62.85
CA LYS A 199 -71.84 -62.10 64.32
C LYS A 199 -73.11 -62.77 64.89
N LEU A 200 -74.14 -63.00 64.08
CA LEU A 200 -75.39 -63.67 64.49
C LEU A 200 -75.38 -65.20 64.34
N LEU A 201 -74.42 -65.79 63.62
CA LEU A 201 -74.44 -67.21 63.23
C LEU A 201 -73.29 -68.06 63.82
N GLY A 202 -72.51 -67.53 64.76
CA GLY A 202 -71.28 -68.15 65.28
C GLY A 202 -71.41 -68.99 66.57
N ALA A 203 -72.28 -70.01 66.65
CA ALA A 203 -72.36 -70.89 67.84
C ALA A 203 -72.94 -72.31 67.61
N GLY A 204 -72.12 -73.38 67.73
CA GLY A 204 -72.60 -74.79 67.88
C GLY A 204 -71.79 -75.88 67.13
N PRO A 205 -71.38 -77.02 67.75
CA PRO A 205 -70.49 -78.01 67.09
C PRO A 205 -70.85 -79.53 67.22
N ARG A 206 -70.03 -80.40 66.57
CA ARG A 206 -69.91 -81.90 66.65
C ARG A 206 -70.93 -82.71 65.79
N GLY A 207 -70.68 -83.97 65.36
CA GLY A 207 -69.49 -84.88 65.46
C GLY A 207 -69.79 -86.34 64.98
N CYS A 208 -68.93 -87.31 65.34
CA CYS A 208 -69.06 -88.81 65.27
C CYS A 208 -68.40 -89.62 64.09
N GLN A 209 -68.38 -90.97 64.21
CA GLN A 209 -67.42 -91.95 63.62
C GLN A 209 -68.11 -93.30 63.21
N GLY A 210 -67.47 -94.20 62.43
CA GLY A 210 -67.89 -95.64 62.30
C GLY A 210 -67.26 -96.49 61.14
N PRO A 211 -66.89 -97.79 61.32
CA PRO A 211 -66.24 -98.66 60.28
C PRO A 211 -66.87 -100.08 60.05
N GLY A 212 -66.31 -100.95 59.16
CA GLY A 212 -66.67 -102.40 59.11
C GLY A 212 -66.03 -103.39 58.08
N HIS A 213 -65.09 -104.23 58.55
CA HIS A 213 -65.04 -105.74 58.57
C HIS A 213 -65.04 -106.77 57.38
N LEU A 214 -64.42 -107.96 57.67
CA LEU A 214 -64.47 -109.35 57.06
C LEU A 214 -63.55 -109.65 55.82
N ALA A 215 -63.02 -110.86 55.48
CA ALA A 215 -62.82 -112.23 56.08
C ALA A 215 -62.05 -113.17 55.06
N SER A 216 -61.64 -114.47 55.21
CA SER A 216 -61.08 -115.37 56.28
C SER A 216 -60.67 -116.78 55.68
N VAL A 217 -60.32 -117.82 56.49
CA VAL A 217 -60.23 -119.31 56.21
C VAL A 217 -58.85 -120.00 55.87
N THR A 218 -58.77 -121.34 56.03
CA THR A 218 -57.62 -122.24 56.35
C THR A 218 -57.49 -123.53 55.48
N GLY A 219 -56.37 -124.29 55.54
CA GLY A 219 -56.28 -125.71 55.05
C GLY A 219 -54.86 -126.34 54.86
N PRO A 220 -54.57 -127.64 55.20
CA PRO A 220 -53.18 -128.20 55.19
C PRO A 220 -52.92 -129.66 54.64
N VAL A 221 -51.64 -130.12 54.67
CA VAL A 221 -51.08 -131.53 54.75
C VAL A 221 -50.58 -132.30 53.47
N CYS A 222 -49.23 -132.40 53.31
CA CYS A 222 -48.28 -133.56 53.10
C CYS A 222 -48.57 -134.84 52.22
N PRO A 223 -47.57 -135.72 51.87
CA PRO A 223 -46.10 -135.54 51.61
C PRO A 223 -45.37 -136.49 50.56
N ARG A 224 -44.06 -136.24 50.28
CA ARG A 224 -42.94 -137.15 49.80
C ARG A 224 -42.96 -137.77 48.37
N PRO A 225 -41.83 -138.34 47.84
CA PRO A 225 -40.38 -138.27 48.23
C PRO A 225 -39.54 -137.40 47.25
N ASP A 226 -38.33 -136.90 47.53
CA ASP A 226 -37.11 -137.37 48.24
C ASP A 226 -36.08 -138.15 47.38
N GLN A 227 -35.65 -137.60 46.23
CA GLN A 227 -34.29 -137.82 45.67
C GLN A 227 -33.85 -136.69 44.72
N ASP A 228 -34.77 -136.27 43.85
CA ASP A 228 -34.74 -135.03 43.05
C ASP A 228 -34.28 -133.77 43.83
N LEU A 229 -34.52 -133.77 45.15
CA LEU A 229 -34.27 -132.64 46.03
C LEU A 229 -32.77 -132.40 46.29
N GLU A 230 -31.90 -133.40 46.18
CA GLU A 230 -30.46 -133.23 46.45
C GLU A 230 -29.75 -132.47 45.33
N GLN A 231 -30.12 -132.72 44.06
CA GLN A 231 -29.65 -131.92 42.93
C GLN A 231 -30.28 -130.52 42.94
N LYS A 232 -31.53 -130.39 43.40
CA LYS A 232 -32.17 -129.08 43.59
C LYS A 232 -31.54 -128.30 44.75
N LEU A 233 -31.02 -128.97 45.78
CA LEU A 233 -30.28 -128.34 46.89
C LEU A 233 -28.92 -127.81 46.45
N SER A 234 -28.12 -128.57 45.68
CA SER A 234 -26.81 -128.07 45.21
C SER A 234 -26.92 -126.93 44.18
N LEU A 235 -28.04 -126.88 43.43
CA LEU A 235 -28.42 -125.70 42.65
C LEU A 235 -28.87 -124.55 43.56
N GLN A 236 -29.73 -124.80 44.56
CA GLN A 236 -30.13 -123.79 45.55
C GLN A 236 -28.95 -123.20 46.36
N GLU A 237 -27.87 -123.95 46.58
CA GLU A 237 -26.66 -123.44 47.24
C GLU A 237 -25.88 -122.48 46.34
N GLN A 238 -25.77 -122.78 45.04
CA GLN A 238 -25.18 -121.89 44.04
C GLN A 238 -26.05 -120.63 43.85
N ASP A 239 -27.37 -120.81 43.72
CA ASP A 239 -28.35 -119.73 43.73
C ASP A 239 -28.25 -118.91 45.03
N ALA A 240 -28.02 -119.53 46.19
CA ALA A 240 -27.86 -118.81 47.45
C ALA A 240 -26.56 -117.99 47.53
N VAL A 241 -25.50 -118.39 46.83
CA VAL A 241 -24.28 -117.56 46.67
C VAL A 241 -24.56 -116.40 45.72
N ILE A 242 -25.20 -116.65 44.57
CA ILE A 242 -25.61 -115.60 43.62
C ILE A 242 -26.54 -114.59 44.32
N VAL A 243 -27.55 -115.06 45.05
CA VAL A 243 -28.49 -114.24 45.83
C VAL A 243 -27.80 -113.50 46.98
N LYS A 244 -26.75 -114.04 47.61
CA LYS A 244 -25.93 -113.29 48.60
C LYS A 244 -25.18 -112.14 47.92
N ASN A 245 -24.57 -112.38 46.77
CA ASN A 245 -23.86 -111.36 46.00
C ASN A 245 -24.83 -110.27 45.51
N MET A 246 -25.93 -110.66 44.86
CA MET A 246 -27.01 -109.76 44.45
C MET A 246 -27.60 -108.98 45.64
N ARG A 247 -27.77 -109.59 46.82
CA ARG A 247 -28.20 -108.86 48.04
C ARG A 247 -27.15 -107.84 48.48
N SER A 248 -25.86 -108.15 48.39
CA SER A 248 -24.79 -107.19 48.71
C SER A 248 -24.76 -106.01 47.73
N GLU A 249 -25.07 -106.26 46.46
CA GLU A 249 -25.18 -105.22 45.42
C GLU A 249 -26.46 -104.40 45.59
N LEU A 250 -27.61 -105.03 45.85
CA LEU A 250 -28.88 -104.37 46.19
C LEU A 250 -28.78 -103.49 47.44
N VAL A 251 -27.90 -103.82 48.40
CA VAL A 251 -27.61 -102.97 49.57
C VAL A 251 -26.64 -101.81 49.23
N ARG A 252 -25.78 -101.97 48.22
CA ARG A 252 -24.90 -100.89 47.71
C ARG A 252 -25.62 -99.91 46.79
N LEU A 253 -26.57 -100.37 45.97
CA LEU A 253 -27.37 -99.52 45.07
C LEU A 253 -27.93 -98.26 45.75
N PRO A 254 -28.63 -98.30 46.91
CA PRO A 254 -29.14 -97.08 47.56
C PRO A 254 -28.05 -96.16 48.12
N VAL A 255 -26.78 -96.59 48.19
CA VAL A 255 -25.63 -95.71 48.50
C VAL A 255 -25.17 -95.02 47.22
N VAL A 256 -24.92 -95.79 46.16
CA VAL A 256 -24.55 -95.27 44.82
C VAL A 256 -25.62 -94.35 44.25
N GLU A 257 -26.91 -94.62 44.49
CA GLU A 257 -27.99 -93.71 44.11
C GLU A 257 -27.98 -92.40 44.92
N ARG A 258 -27.51 -92.39 46.18
CA ARG A 258 -27.37 -91.15 46.97
C ARG A 258 -26.18 -90.34 46.48
N GLU A 259 -25.06 -90.99 46.22
CA GLU A 259 -23.89 -90.39 45.58
C GLU A 259 -24.27 -89.80 44.21
N LEU A 260 -25.05 -90.53 43.39
CA LEU A 260 -25.60 -90.02 42.12
C LEU A 260 -26.71 -88.97 42.28
N ARG A 261 -27.30 -88.77 43.46
CA ARG A 261 -28.20 -87.63 43.74
C ARG A 261 -27.38 -86.41 44.15
N GLN A 262 -26.47 -86.58 45.11
CA GLN A 262 -25.50 -85.57 45.55
C GLN A 262 -24.69 -85.01 44.37
N LEU A 263 -24.10 -85.85 43.53
CA LEU A 263 -23.38 -85.41 42.33
C LEU A 263 -24.27 -84.67 41.33
N ARG A 264 -25.58 -84.95 41.26
CA ARG A 264 -26.52 -84.19 40.41
C ARG A 264 -26.89 -82.85 41.03
N GLU A 265 -27.06 -82.79 42.34
CA GLU A 265 -27.31 -81.58 43.13
C GLU A 265 -26.09 -80.65 43.08
N GLU A 266 -24.88 -81.17 43.30
CA GLU A 266 -23.61 -80.47 43.10
C GLU A 266 -23.47 -79.95 41.67
N ASN A 267 -23.80 -80.77 40.65
CA ASN A 267 -23.80 -80.31 39.25
C ASN A 267 -24.91 -79.27 38.96
N ALA A 268 -25.99 -79.19 39.75
CA ALA A 268 -26.98 -78.11 39.63
C ALA A 268 -26.43 -76.82 40.24
N CYS A 269 -25.94 -76.87 41.49
CA CYS A 269 -25.30 -75.73 42.15
C CYS A 269 -24.09 -75.19 41.38
N LEU A 270 -23.31 -76.06 40.71
CA LEU A 270 -22.20 -75.65 39.84
C LEU A 270 -22.66 -74.98 38.54
N ARG A 271 -23.88 -75.25 38.03
CA ARG A 271 -24.47 -74.49 36.92
C ARG A 271 -25.01 -73.15 37.40
N GLU A 272 -25.79 -73.14 38.47
CA GLU A 272 -26.33 -71.91 39.08
C GLU A 272 -25.21 -70.91 39.46
N THR A 273 -24.09 -71.39 39.99
CA THR A 273 -22.92 -70.54 40.29
C THR A 273 -22.15 -70.11 39.04
N GLN A 274 -22.16 -70.89 37.95
CA GLN A 274 -21.62 -70.47 36.65
C GLN A 274 -22.51 -69.41 35.98
N GLU A 275 -23.83 -69.55 36.07
CA GLU A 275 -24.82 -68.61 35.56
C GLU A 275 -24.77 -67.28 36.34
N ALA A 276 -24.74 -67.34 37.68
CA ALA A 276 -24.50 -66.16 38.52
C ALA A 276 -23.13 -65.50 38.24
N SER A 277 -22.08 -66.29 37.99
CA SER A 277 -20.78 -65.77 37.56
C SER A 277 -20.82 -65.14 36.16
N GLY A 278 -21.75 -65.58 35.29
CA GLY A 278 -22.03 -64.97 34.00
C GLY A 278 -22.66 -63.58 34.16
N LEU A 279 -23.75 -63.49 34.93
CA LEU A 279 -24.42 -62.22 35.22
C LEU A 279 -23.47 -61.20 35.86
N LEU A 280 -22.65 -61.60 36.83
CA LEU A 280 -21.64 -60.72 37.44
C LEU A 280 -20.58 -60.24 36.44
N ARG A 281 -20.23 -61.02 35.40
CA ARG A 281 -19.35 -60.56 34.33
C ARG A 281 -20.05 -59.54 33.44
N GLU A 282 -21.31 -59.77 33.07
CA GLU A 282 -22.10 -58.81 32.28
C GLU A 282 -22.29 -57.48 33.01
N GLU A 283 -22.51 -57.51 34.33
CA GLU A 283 -22.54 -56.32 35.19
C GLU A 283 -21.18 -55.62 35.23
N LEU A 284 -20.08 -56.35 35.44
CA LEU A 284 -18.73 -55.79 35.45
C LEU A 284 -18.37 -55.14 34.10
N GLU A 285 -18.64 -55.80 32.97
CA GLU A 285 -18.46 -55.20 31.65
C GLU A 285 -19.41 -54.02 31.43
N GLY A 286 -20.64 -54.07 31.95
CA GLY A 286 -21.61 -52.98 31.93
C GLY A 286 -21.10 -51.74 32.68
N LEU A 287 -20.45 -51.95 33.83
CA LEU A 287 -19.79 -50.92 34.62
C LEU A 287 -18.53 -50.39 33.92
N GLN A 288 -17.68 -51.25 33.35
CA GLN A 288 -16.53 -50.84 32.54
C GLN A 288 -16.95 -50.00 31.33
N ARG A 289 -18.02 -50.39 30.63
CA ARG A 289 -18.62 -49.62 29.51
C ARG A 289 -19.28 -48.31 29.96
N ARG A 290 -19.56 -48.11 31.25
CA ARG A 290 -20.02 -46.82 31.82
C ARG A 290 -18.82 -45.97 32.24
N LEU A 291 -17.84 -46.56 32.91
CA LEU A 291 -16.57 -45.93 33.29
C LEU A 291 -15.85 -45.36 32.06
N GLY A 292 -15.64 -46.17 31.02
CA GLY A 292 -15.05 -45.73 29.74
C GLY A 292 -15.89 -44.75 28.91
N ARG A 293 -17.09 -44.37 29.36
CA ARG A 293 -17.82 -43.18 28.87
C ARG A 293 -17.59 -41.97 29.77
N GLN A 294 -17.54 -42.16 31.09
CA GLN A 294 -17.23 -41.10 32.05
C GLN A 294 -15.79 -40.60 31.89
N GLU A 295 -14.81 -41.49 31.68
CA GLU A 295 -13.42 -41.15 31.37
C GLU A 295 -13.33 -40.26 30.13
N LYS A 296 -14.00 -40.66 29.02
CA LYS A 296 -14.05 -39.85 27.79
C LYS A 296 -14.76 -38.50 27.97
N LEU A 297 -15.74 -38.42 28.86
CA LEU A 297 -16.37 -37.14 29.22
C LEU A 297 -15.40 -36.26 30.03
N GLN A 298 -14.59 -36.84 30.92
CA GLN A 298 -13.54 -36.13 31.64
C GLN A 298 -12.41 -35.65 30.70
N GLU A 299 -11.95 -36.49 29.77
CA GLU A 299 -10.99 -36.12 28.73
C GLU A 299 -11.49 -34.92 27.90
N ASN A 300 -12.75 -34.96 27.45
CA ASN A 300 -13.38 -33.87 26.71
C ASN A 300 -13.54 -32.59 27.54
N LEU A 301 -13.87 -32.69 28.84
CA LEU A 301 -13.96 -31.54 29.74
C LEU A 301 -12.59 -30.86 29.91
N VAL A 302 -11.53 -31.63 30.16
CA VAL A 302 -10.16 -31.09 30.29
C VAL A 302 -9.69 -30.46 28.98
N ALA A 303 -10.04 -31.03 27.82
CA ALA A 303 -9.75 -30.43 26.52
C ALA A 303 -10.44 -29.06 26.35
N LEU A 304 -11.72 -28.94 26.70
CA LEU A 304 -12.48 -27.69 26.65
C LEU A 304 -11.98 -26.65 27.66
N GLU A 305 -11.53 -27.07 28.84
CA GLU A 305 -10.90 -26.19 29.84
C GLU A 305 -9.58 -25.60 29.32
N LEU A 306 -8.72 -26.43 28.72
CA LEU A 306 -7.48 -25.97 28.08
C LEU A 306 -7.75 -25.03 26.88
N GLU A 307 -8.81 -25.26 26.11
CA GLU A 307 -9.22 -24.34 25.03
C GLU A 307 -9.74 -23.01 25.56
N LYS A 308 -10.55 -23.03 26.62
CA LYS A 308 -10.98 -21.82 27.34
C LYS A 308 -9.80 -21.02 27.87
N GLU A 309 -8.81 -21.67 28.50
CA GLU A 309 -7.59 -20.99 28.97
C GLU A 309 -6.78 -20.38 27.81
N ARG A 310 -6.62 -21.10 26.69
CA ARG A 310 -5.95 -20.57 25.48
C ARG A 310 -6.68 -19.36 24.90
N LEU A 311 -8.02 -19.35 24.92
CA LEU A 311 -8.82 -18.22 24.46
C LEU A 311 -8.74 -17.02 25.41
N LEU A 312 -8.78 -17.26 26.73
CA LEU A 312 -8.58 -16.21 27.74
C LEU A 312 -7.18 -15.59 27.65
N ALA A 313 -6.14 -16.39 27.43
CA ALA A 313 -4.77 -15.89 27.24
C ALA A 313 -4.65 -15.00 25.98
N LYS A 314 -5.32 -15.35 24.87
CA LYS A 314 -5.41 -14.52 23.66
C LYS A 314 -6.18 -13.22 23.92
N LEU A 315 -7.30 -13.29 24.64
CA LEU A 315 -8.10 -12.10 24.95
C LEU A 315 -7.30 -11.13 25.84
N GLN A 316 -6.64 -11.64 26.88
CA GLN A 316 -5.71 -10.85 27.70
C GLN A 316 -4.54 -10.26 26.91
N SER A 317 -4.06 -10.90 25.83
CA SER A 317 -3.00 -10.30 25.01
C SER A 317 -3.50 -9.10 24.20
N TRP A 318 -4.77 -9.09 23.78
CA TRP A 318 -5.39 -7.89 23.19
C TRP A 318 -5.66 -6.80 24.23
N GLU A 319 -6.13 -7.15 25.44
CA GLU A 319 -6.31 -6.18 26.54
C GLU A 319 -4.98 -5.50 26.95
N ARG A 320 -3.85 -6.23 26.86
CA ARG A 320 -2.51 -5.67 27.08
C ARG A 320 -2.04 -4.78 25.92
N LEU A 321 -2.55 -4.97 24.71
CA LEU A 321 -2.24 -4.10 23.56
C LEU A 321 -2.99 -2.76 23.66
N ASP A 322 -4.24 -2.74 24.13
CA ASP A 322 -4.94 -1.52 24.55
C ASP A 322 -4.11 -0.74 25.58
N GLN A 323 -3.70 -1.40 26.66
CA GLN A 323 -2.91 -0.80 27.75
C GLN A 323 -1.53 -0.29 27.34
N THR A 324 -0.87 -0.91 26.35
CA THR A 324 0.50 -0.54 25.94
C THR A 324 0.55 0.43 24.75
N THR A 325 -0.48 0.48 23.91
CA THR A 325 -0.56 1.43 22.80
C THR A 325 -1.35 2.69 23.14
N GLY A 326 -2.24 2.64 24.14
CA GLY A 326 -3.18 3.73 24.44
C GLY A 326 -4.25 3.92 23.37
N LEU A 327 -4.31 3.02 22.38
CA LEU A 327 -5.34 2.96 21.36
C LEU A 327 -6.39 1.96 21.83
N SER A 328 -7.66 2.38 21.88
CA SER A 328 -8.79 1.60 22.39
C SER A 328 -9.12 0.38 21.51
N ILE A 329 -8.28 -0.65 21.60
CA ILE A 329 -8.20 -1.75 20.64
C ILE A 329 -8.12 -3.06 21.44
N ARG A 330 -9.28 -3.68 21.64
CA ARG A 330 -9.48 -4.89 22.45
C ARG A 330 -9.81 -6.11 21.61
N THR A 331 -10.15 -5.88 20.33
CA THR A 331 -10.48 -6.92 19.36
C THR A 331 -9.69 -6.76 18.05
N PRO A 332 -9.45 -7.86 17.31
CA PRO A 332 -8.91 -7.81 15.95
C PRO A 332 -9.77 -7.00 14.97
N GLU A 333 -11.07 -6.90 15.24
CA GLU A 333 -11.98 -6.06 14.45
C GLU A 333 -11.70 -4.57 14.65
N GLU A 334 -11.47 -4.12 15.88
CA GLU A 334 -11.09 -2.73 16.17
C GLU A 334 -9.74 -2.37 15.54
N LEU A 335 -8.77 -3.31 15.51
CA LEU A 335 -7.55 -3.15 14.68
C LEU A 335 -7.91 -2.91 13.22
N SER A 336 -8.77 -3.75 12.63
CA SER A 336 -9.13 -3.62 11.21
C SER A 336 -9.83 -2.28 10.90
N ARG A 337 -10.74 -1.83 11.78
CA ARG A 337 -11.44 -0.53 11.67
C ARG A 337 -10.43 0.63 11.79
N PHE A 338 -9.54 0.58 12.77
CA PHE A 338 -8.50 1.60 12.98
C PHE A 338 -7.50 1.66 11.82
N ILE A 339 -7.11 0.52 11.24
CA ILE A 339 -6.28 0.47 10.03
C ILE A 339 -7.00 1.10 8.84
N VAL A 340 -8.28 0.81 8.63
CA VAL A 340 -9.09 1.43 7.56
C VAL A 340 -9.24 2.93 7.78
N GLU A 341 -9.48 3.39 9.02
CA GLU A 341 -9.50 4.81 9.35
C GLU A 341 -8.15 5.50 9.08
N LEU A 342 -7.02 4.88 9.46
CA LEU A 342 -5.69 5.40 9.16
C LEU A 342 -5.44 5.49 7.64
N GLN A 343 -5.83 4.47 6.88
CA GLN A 343 -5.73 4.48 5.42
C GLN A 343 -6.60 5.57 4.78
N GLN A 344 -7.83 5.77 5.26
CA GLN A 344 -8.70 6.87 4.80
C GLN A 344 -8.11 8.25 5.13
N ARG A 345 -7.56 8.43 6.34
CA ARG A 345 -6.86 9.66 6.74
C ARG A 345 -5.60 9.89 5.89
N GLU A 346 -4.83 8.86 5.59
CA GLU A 346 -3.64 8.93 4.74
C GLU A 346 -3.99 9.31 3.29
N LEU A 347 -5.05 8.73 2.72
CA LEU A 347 -5.58 9.10 1.41
C LEU A 347 -6.03 10.56 1.39
N ALA A 348 -6.85 10.99 2.36
CA ALA A 348 -7.30 12.39 2.45
C ALA A 348 -6.13 13.39 2.61
N LEU A 349 -5.03 13.00 3.26
CA LEU A 349 -3.80 13.79 3.33
C LEU A 349 -3.02 13.80 2.00
N LYS A 350 -2.94 12.68 1.29
CA LYS A 350 -2.35 12.60 -0.07
C LYS A 350 -3.13 13.47 -1.06
N ASP A 351 -4.46 13.44 -1.03
CA ASP A 351 -5.33 14.24 -1.88
C ASP A 351 -5.11 15.73 -1.62
N ARG A 352 -5.13 16.17 -0.35
CA ARG A 352 -4.81 17.55 0.04
C ARG A 352 -3.42 17.98 -0.42
N ASN A 353 -2.42 17.12 -0.27
CA ASN A 353 -1.06 17.39 -0.73
C ASN A 353 -1.00 17.49 -2.28
N SER A 354 -1.79 16.70 -3.01
CA SER A 354 -1.91 16.82 -4.47
C SER A 354 -2.56 18.16 -4.89
N THR A 355 -3.57 18.63 -4.15
CA THR A 355 -4.18 19.95 -4.41
C THR A 355 -3.21 21.09 -4.09
N ILE A 356 -2.47 21.02 -2.98
CA ILE A 356 -1.50 22.04 -2.58
C ILE A 356 -0.30 22.09 -3.55
N THR A 357 0.22 20.93 -3.97
CA THR A 357 1.34 20.88 -4.93
C THR A 357 0.92 21.26 -6.34
N SER A 358 -0.34 21.04 -6.75
CA SER A 358 -0.85 21.55 -8.04
C SER A 358 -1.10 23.06 -8.00
N SER A 359 -1.64 23.61 -6.90
CA SER A 359 -1.80 25.07 -6.76
C SER A 359 -0.45 25.78 -6.65
N ALA A 360 0.52 25.24 -5.91
CA ALA A 360 1.88 25.77 -5.83
C ALA A 360 2.54 25.85 -7.22
N ARG A 361 2.49 24.77 -8.02
CA ARG A 361 2.98 24.77 -9.40
C ARG A 361 2.22 25.72 -10.33
N GLY A 362 0.96 26.05 -10.01
CA GLY A 362 0.19 27.09 -10.70
C GLY A 362 0.73 28.49 -10.40
N LEU A 363 0.96 28.78 -9.11
CA LEU A 363 1.53 30.04 -8.65
C LEU A 363 2.98 30.23 -9.12
N GLU A 364 3.82 29.18 -9.10
CA GLU A 364 5.18 29.19 -9.66
C GLU A 364 5.19 29.61 -11.14
N LYS A 365 4.28 29.06 -11.95
CA LYS A 365 4.14 29.43 -13.37
C LYS A 365 3.68 30.89 -13.54
N ALA A 366 2.70 31.34 -12.76
CA ALA A 366 2.25 32.72 -12.79
C ALA A 366 3.36 33.71 -12.38
N LEU A 367 4.15 33.37 -11.36
CA LEU A 367 5.32 34.15 -10.94
C LEU A 367 6.39 34.23 -12.04
N LEU A 368 6.68 33.14 -12.74
CA LEU A 368 7.61 33.15 -13.88
C LEU A 368 7.08 33.98 -15.05
N GLN A 369 5.79 33.88 -15.37
CA GLN A 369 5.14 34.71 -16.41
C GLN A 369 5.22 36.20 -16.07
N LEU A 370 4.87 36.59 -14.85
CA LEU A 370 4.98 37.97 -14.37
C LEU A 370 6.43 38.48 -14.36
N GLN A 371 7.41 37.63 -14.04
CA GLN A 371 8.84 37.99 -14.15
C GLN A 371 9.26 38.21 -15.61
N GLU A 372 8.79 37.40 -16.55
CA GLU A 372 9.04 37.58 -17.97
C GLU A 372 8.36 38.84 -18.53
N GLU A 373 7.14 39.15 -18.11
CA GLU A 373 6.42 40.38 -18.46
C GLU A 373 7.13 41.63 -17.92
N VAL A 374 7.53 41.64 -16.64
CA VAL A 374 8.32 42.73 -16.05
C VAL A 374 9.66 42.90 -16.77
N ARG A 375 10.32 41.81 -17.18
CA ARG A 375 11.54 41.86 -17.99
C ARG A 375 11.29 42.45 -19.39
N GLN A 376 10.17 42.11 -20.03
CA GLN A 376 9.77 42.64 -21.34
C GLN A 376 9.45 44.14 -21.26
N ALA A 377 8.58 44.55 -20.34
CA ALA A 377 8.25 45.96 -20.10
C ALA A 377 9.50 46.78 -19.73
N GLY A 378 10.40 46.22 -18.92
CA GLY A 378 11.70 46.82 -18.61
C GLY A 378 12.58 47.04 -19.85
N SER A 379 12.61 46.09 -20.80
CA SER A 379 13.34 46.26 -22.06
C SER A 379 12.72 47.32 -22.98
N GLN A 380 11.39 47.35 -23.10
CA GLN A 380 10.66 48.37 -23.87
C GLN A 380 10.90 49.78 -23.30
N LEU A 381 10.84 49.95 -21.98
CA LEU A 381 11.12 51.21 -21.30
C LEU A 381 12.55 51.71 -21.55
N LEU A 382 13.54 50.80 -21.66
CA LEU A 382 14.91 51.15 -22.02
C LEU A 382 15.06 51.55 -23.50
N GLU A 383 14.25 51.02 -24.40
CA GLU A 383 14.21 51.43 -25.80
C GLU A 383 13.55 52.81 -25.97
N GLU A 384 12.42 53.06 -25.32
CA GLU A 384 11.77 54.38 -25.34
C GLU A 384 12.64 55.48 -24.71
N ARG A 385 13.39 55.16 -23.65
CA ARG A 385 14.40 56.08 -23.08
C ARG A 385 15.50 56.43 -24.08
N LYS A 386 16.06 55.45 -24.79
CA LYS A 386 17.06 55.69 -25.85
C LYS A 386 16.50 56.53 -27.00
N LYS A 387 15.27 56.23 -27.46
CA LYS A 387 14.58 57.04 -28.49
C LYS A 387 14.47 58.49 -28.01
N ARG A 388 13.90 58.71 -26.83
CA ARG A 388 13.78 60.04 -26.21
C ARG A 388 15.13 60.77 -26.09
N GLU A 389 16.19 60.10 -25.65
CA GLU A 389 17.53 60.67 -25.57
C GLU A 389 18.05 61.16 -26.95
N THR A 390 17.81 60.38 -28.02
CA THR A 390 18.17 60.81 -29.39
C THR A 390 17.33 62.00 -29.89
N HIS A 391 16.03 62.03 -29.59
CA HIS A 391 15.16 63.17 -29.93
C HIS A 391 15.53 64.43 -29.13
N GLU A 392 15.81 64.32 -27.82
CA GLU A 392 16.31 65.43 -27.02
C GLU A 392 17.67 65.95 -27.53
N ALA A 393 18.57 65.06 -27.96
CA ALA A 393 19.84 65.45 -28.56
C ALA A 393 19.66 66.16 -29.91
N LEU A 394 18.68 65.76 -30.73
CA LEU A 394 18.31 66.43 -31.97
C LEU A 394 17.72 67.82 -31.70
N ALA A 395 16.74 67.93 -30.80
CA ALA A 395 16.12 69.20 -30.43
C ALA A 395 17.17 70.22 -29.92
N ARG A 396 18.10 69.79 -29.06
CA ARG A 396 19.23 70.63 -28.59
C ARG A 396 20.19 71.07 -29.70
N ARG A 397 20.27 70.35 -30.83
CA ARG A 397 21.04 70.78 -32.02
C ARG A 397 20.25 71.80 -32.85
N LEU A 398 18.96 71.55 -33.08
CA LEU A 398 18.08 72.47 -33.82
C LEU A 398 17.94 73.82 -33.11
N GLN A 399 17.70 73.83 -31.80
CA GLN A 399 17.67 75.04 -30.97
C GLN A 399 18.94 75.90 -31.10
N LYS A 400 20.13 75.26 -31.15
CA LYS A 400 21.39 75.97 -31.39
C LYS A 400 21.49 76.57 -32.78
N ARG A 401 21.01 75.87 -33.82
CA ARG A 401 20.98 76.39 -35.20
C ARG A 401 20.00 77.55 -35.35
N VAL A 402 18.81 77.46 -34.77
CA VAL A 402 17.83 78.55 -34.71
C VAL A 402 18.43 79.77 -33.99
N LEU A 403 19.08 79.59 -32.84
CA LEU A 403 19.71 80.70 -32.12
C LEU A 403 20.82 81.40 -32.93
N LEU A 404 21.55 80.69 -33.79
CA LEU A 404 22.54 81.30 -34.69
C LEU A 404 21.85 82.09 -35.82
N LEU A 405 20.87 81.48 -36.51
CA LEU A 405 20.12 82.13 -37.59
C LEU A 405 19.34 83.36 -37.09
N THR A 406 18.79 83.32 -35.88
CA THR A 406 18.18 84.48 -35.20
C THR A 406 19.19 85.62 -35.02
N LYS A 407 20.43 85.32 -34.59
CA LYS A 407 21.49 86.33 -34.43
C LYS A 407 21.97 86.88 -35.78
N GLU A 408 22.06 86.04 -36.80
CA GLU A 408 22.39 86.45 -38.17
C GLU A 408 21.31 87.37 -38.74
N ARG A 409 20.03 86.97 -38.65
CA ARG A 409 18.85 87.76 -39.03
C ARG A 409 18.79 89.11 -38.30
N ASP A 410 18.97 89.11 -36.99
CA ASP A 410 18.87 90.33 -36.18
C ASP A 410 20.10 91.24 -36.37
N GLY A 411 21.27 90.67 -36.70
CA GLY A 411 22.45 91.40 -37.17
C GLY A 411 22.24 92.04 -38.54
N MET A 412 21.66 91.33 -39.52
CA MET A 412 21.28 91.91 -40.82
C MET A 412 20.25 93.02 -40.65
N ARG A 413 19.25 92.85 -39.76
CA ARG A 413 18.27 93.90 -39.45
C ARG A 413 18.93 95.13 -38.80
N ALA A 414 19.92 94.94 -37.93
CA ALA A 414 20.68 96.04 -37.34
C ALA A 414 21.52 96.79 -38.39
N ILE A 415 22.15 96.07 -39.34
CA ILE A 415 22.92 96.67 -40.44
C ILE A 415 22.00 97.48 -41.38
N LEU A 416 20.85 96.93 -41.75
CA LEU A 416 19.84 97.67 -42.54
C LEU A 416 19.37 98.91 -41.78
N GLY A 417 19.03 98.78 -40.49
CA GLY A 417 18.63 99.91 -39.65
C GLY A 417 19.72 101.00 -39.50
N SER A 418 21.00 100.64 -39.50
CA SER A 418 22.08 101.64 -39.56
C SER A 418 22.09 102.37 -40.90
N TYR A 419 21.95 101.67 -42.03
CA TYR A 419 21.87 102.33 -43.35
C TYR A 419 20.61 103.21 -43.47
N ASP A 420 19.45 102.77 -42.98
CA ASP A 420 18.24 103.60 -42.94
C ASP A 420 18.46 104.89 -42.12
N SER A 421 19.20 104.81 -41.01
CA SER A 421 19.55 105.97 -40.19
C SER A 421 20.62 106.88 -40.81
N GLU A 422 21.53 106.33 -41.63
CA GLU A 422 22.54 107.09 -42.38
C GLU A 422 21.97 107.75 -43.65
N LEU A 423 20.93 107.16 -44.25
CA LEU A 423 20.26 107.65 -45.47
C LEU A 423 19.19 108.73 -45.21
N ALA A 424 18.81 108.91 -43.96
CA ALA A 424 17.98 110.00 -43.48
C ALA A 424 18.85 111.17 -42.95
N PRO A 425 19.67 111.85 -43.79
CA PRO A 425 19.19 112.37 -45.09
C PRO A 425 20.16 112.36 -46.30
N ALA A 426 19.55 112.50 -47.49
CA ALA A 426 20.08 113.07 -48.74
C ALA A 426 21.04 112.23 -49.63
N GLU A 427 20.44 111.70 -50.71
CA GLU A 427 21.00 111.65 -52.08
C GLU A 427 22.36 110.95 -52.34
N TYR A 428 22.36 109.61 -52.52
CA TYR A 428 23.34 108.97 -53.43
C TYR A 428 22.86 107.68 -54.15
N ALA A 429 22.72 107.81 -55.48
CA ALA A 429 22.83 106.79 -56.54
C ALA A 429 21.96 105.49 -56.53
N PRO A 430 21.45 105.05 -57.72
CA PRO A 430 20.68 103.80 -57.87
C PRO A 430 21.50 102.51 -57.67
N GLN A 431 22.82 102.60 -57.52
CA GLN A 431 23.65 101.45 -57.12
C GLN A 431 23.42 101.07 -55.65
N LEU A 432 23.13 102.04 -54.78
CA LEU A 432 22.81 101.77 -53.37
C LEU A 432 21.46 101.06 -53.26
N ALA A 433 20.45 101.54 -54.00
CA ALA A 433 19.13 100.91 -54.08
C ALA A 433 19.14 99.46 -54.59
N ARG A 434 20.16 99.06 -55.39
CA ARG A 434 20.36 97.64 -55.76
C ARG A 434 20.93 96.83 -54.61
N ARG A 435 21.96 97.34 -53.93
CA ARG A 435 22.56 96.68 -52.75
C ARG A 435 21.57 96.54 -51.60
N LEU A 436 20.71 97.53 -51.37
CA LEU A 436 19.62 97.45 -50.40
C LEU A 436 18.65 96.32 -50.77
N ARG A 437 18.17 96.27 -52.02
CA ARG A 437 17.32 95.16 -52.49
C ARG A 437 17.99 93.79 -52.41
N GLU A 438 19.28 93.68 -52.73
CA GLU A 438 20.05 92.44 -52.59
C GLU A 438 20.20 91.99 -51.12
N ALA A 439 20.29 92.95 -50.18
CA ALA A 439 20.30 92.70 -48.74
C ALA A 439 18.90 92.38 -48.18
N GLU A 440 17.85 93.07 -48.65
CA GLU A 440 16.44 92.78 -48.35
C GLU A 440 16.08 91.36 -48.82
N ASP A 441 16.46 91.00 -50.04
CA ASP A 441 16.26 89.67 -50.62
C ASP A 441 16.92 88.56 -49.79
N THR A 442 18.14 88.78 -49.30
CA THR A 442 18.82 87.79 -48.45
C THR A 442 18.22 87.75 -47.04
N ALA A 443 17.85 88.89 -46.46
CA ALA A 443 17.14 88.95 -45.19
C ALA A 443 15.75 88.25 -45.25
N GLN A 444 15.01 88.40 -46.35
CA GLN A 444 13.74 87.70 -46.59
C GLN A 444 13.95 86.18 -46.72
N LYS A 445 14.96 85.73 -47.47
CA LYS A 445 15.30 84.29 -47.61
C LYS A 445 15.72 83.68 -46.27
N VAL A 446 16.49 84.40 -45.45
CA VAL A 446 16.85 83.99 -44.07
C VAL A 446 15.62 84.00 -43.16
N HIS A 447 14.70 84.95 -43.31
CA HIS A 447 13.46 84.99 -42.53
C HIS A 447 12.53 83.81 -42.85
N ALA A 448 12.39 83.44 -44.12
CA ALA A 448 11.64 82.25 -44.54
C ALA A 448 12.24 80.97 -43.90
N HIS A 449 13.56 80.78 -44.01
CA HIS A 449 14.27 79.66 -43.36
C HIS A 449 14.09 79.66 -41.83
N SER A 450 14.10 80.83 -41.19
CA SER A 450 13.77 80.98 -39.75
C SER A 450 12.38 80.43 -39.45
N SER A 451 11.36 80.84 -40.20
CA SER A 451 9.97 80.39 -39.99
C SER A 451 9.77 78.89 -40.25
N GLU A 452 10.45 78.32 -41.25
CA GLU A 452 10.43 76.87 -41.50
C GLU A 452 11.04 76.08 -40.34
N LEU A 453 12.15 76.55 -39.76
CA LEU A 453 12.76 75.94 -38.58
C LEU A 453 11.95 76.16 -37.29
N GLU A 454 11.24 77.28 -37.17
CA GLU A 454 10.33 77.56 -36.05
C GLU A 454 9.14 76.58 -36.07
N VAL A 455 8.59 76.27 -37.25
CA VAL A 455 7.55 75.23 -37.44
C VAL A 455 8.09 73.82 -37.16
N GLN A 456 9.29 73.48 -37.64
CA GLN A 456 9.92 72.19 -37.32
C GLN A 456 10.20 72.05 -35.82
N LEU A 457 10.53 73.16 -35.14
CA LEU A 457 10.75 73.18 -33.69
C LEU A 457 9.44 73.02 -32.91
N SER A 458 8.33 73.63 -33.33
CA SER A 458 7.04 73.44 -32.66
C SER A 458 6.54 72.00 -32.82
N GLN A 459 6.64 71.42 -34.02
CA GLN A 459 6.31 70.00 -34.27
C GLN A 459 7.12 69.06 -33.36
N ALA A 460 8.44 69.25 -33.26
CA ALA A 460 9.29 68.43 -32.40
C ALA A 460 8.99 68.61 -30.89
N LEU A 461 8.47 69.78 -30.47
CA LEU A 461 8.03 70.02 -29.10
C LEU A 461 6.67 69.38 -28.79
N GLU A 462 5.75 69.36 -29.76
CA GLU A 462 4.46 68.66 -29.68
C GLU A 462 4.65 67.14 -29.60
N GLU A 463 5.51 66.56 -30.45
CA GLU A 463 5.89 65.14 -30.40
C GLU A 463 6.50 64.77 -29.03
N LEU A 464 7.40 65.60 -28.51
CA LEU A 464 8.00 65.42 -27.18
C LEU A 464 6.98 65.58 -26.04
N GLY A 465 5.94 66.40 -26.23
CA GLY A 465 4.79 66.49 -25.35
C GLY A 465 3.97 65.19 -25.33
N ALA A 466 3.63 64.65 -26.50
CA ALA A 466 2.91 63.38 -26.64
C ALA A 466 3.73 62.19 -26.09
N GLN A 467 5.05 62.17 -26.29
CA GLN A 467 5.93 61.15 -25.69
C GLN A 467 5.96 61.23 -24.16
N LYS A 468 5.97 62.43 -23.57
CA LYS A 468 5.86 62.61 -22.11
C LYS A 468 4.53 62.09 -21.58
N GLN A 469 3.40 62.49 -22.18
CA GLN A 469 2.07 62.04 -21.77
C GLN A 469 1.94 60.50 -21.78
N ARG A 470 2.53 59.82 -22.77
CA ARG A 470 2.60 58.35 -22.82
C ARG A 470 3.48 57.77 -21.71
N ALA A 471 4.63 58.37 -21.42
CA ALA A 471 5.50 57.94 -20.33
C ALA A 471 4.85 58.15 -18.95
N ASP A 472 4.15 59.27 -18.76
CA ASP A 472 3.42 59.59 -17.53
C ASP A 472 2.24 58.61 -17.32
N ALA A 473 1.52 58.26 -18.40
CA ALA A 473 0.47 57.24 -18.38
C ALA A 473 1.02 55.85 -18.01
N LEU A 474 2.11 55.39 -18.65
CA LEU A 474 2.78 54.13 -18.31
C LEU A 474 3.34 54.15 -16.88
N GLU A 475 3.80 55.30 -16.38
CA GLU A 475 4.19 55.45 -14.98
C GLU A 475 2.98 55.36 -14.02
N MET A 476 1.82 55.87 -14.40
CA MET A 476 0.58 55.71 -13.63
C MET A 476 0.10 54.26 -13.65
N GLU A 477 0.13 53.59 -14.80
CA GLU A 477 -0.15 52.16 -14.91
C GLU A 477 0.80 51.32 -14.06
N LEU A 478 2.10 51.59 -14.08
CA LEU A 478 3.08 50.92 -13.20
C LEU A 478 2.84 51.23 -11.70
N LYS A 479 2.36 52.42 -11.36
CA LYS A 479 1.97 52.77 -9.97
C LYS A 479 0.68 52.05 -9.56
N MET A 480 -0.28 51.88 -10.48
CA MET A 480 -1.53 51.14 -10.27
C MET A 480 -1.32 49.63 -10.18
N LEU A 481 -0.47 49.05 -11.04
CA LEU A 481 -0.09 47.63 -10.95
C LEU A 481 0.70 47.36 -9.66
N ARG A 482 1.53 48.31 -9.20
CA ARG A 482 2.19 48.23 -7.88
C ARG A 482 1.24 48.36 -6.70
N SER A 483 0.17 49.15 -6.79
CA SER A 483 -0.85 49.21 -5.73
C SER A 483 -1.85 48.04 -5.79
N GLN A 484 -2.02 47.40 -6.95
CA GLN A 484 -2.74 46.12 -7.06
C GLN A 484 -1.92 44.96 -6.49
N ALA A 485 -0.59 44.96 -6.66
CA ALA A 485 0.31 44.04 -5.96
C ALA A 485 0.43 44.36 -4.45
N GLY A 486 0.46 45.64 -4.09
CA GLY A 486 0.52 46.13 -2.71
C GLY A 486 -0.86 46.46 -2.14
N PRO A 487 -1.68 45.43 -1.87
CA PRO A 487 -1.82 45.06 -0.46
C PRO A 487 -1.51 43.58 -0.15
N ALA A 488 -1.03 42.78 -1.11
CA ALA A 488 -0.81 41.35 -0.90
C ALA A 488 0.21 41.05 0.21
N GLU A 489 1.24 41.89 0.36
CA GLU A 489 2.23 41.79 1.46
C GLU A 489 1.66 42.16 2.84
N GLN A 490 0.50 42.84 2.92
CA GLN A 490 -0.20 43.10 4.18
C GLN A 490 -1.19 41.98 4.54
N GLY A 491 -1.65 41.20 3.55
CA GLY A 491 -2.49 40.01 3.76
C GLY A 491 -1.75 38.80 4.34
N PHE A 492 -0.41 38.85 4.47
CA PHE A 492 0.40 37.77 5.02
C PHE A 492 1.49 38.26 6.00
N LEU A 493 1.17 39.29 6.79
CA LEU A 493 1.97 39.64 7.96
C LEU A 493 1.73 38.64 9.10
N PHE A 494 2.34 37.46 8.99
CA PHE A 494 3.08 36.97 10.16
C PHE A 494 4.02 38.11 10.57
N SER A 495 4.00 38.55 11.82
CA SER A 495 4.96 39.57 12.25
C SER A 495 6.39 39.07 12.00
N ARG A 496 7.35 40.00 11.87
CA ARG A 496 8.78 39.64 11.76
C ARG A 496 9.24 38.77 12.94
N GLU A 497 8.55 38.89 14.08
CA GLU A 497 8.72 38.11 15.30
C GLU A 497 8.10 36.71 15.18
N GLU A 498 6.91 36.55 14.61
CA GLU A 498 6.36 35.22 14.27
C GLU A 498 7.23 34.47 13.25
N VAL A 499 7.73 35.16 12.22
CA VAL A 499 8.66 34.57 11.24
C VAL A 499 9.97 34.15 11.89
N SER A 500 10.47 34.87 12.92
CA SER A 500 11.66 34.44 13.66
C SER A 500 11.36 33.32 14.66
N ALA A 501 10.18 33.32 15.30
CA ALA A 501 9.73 32.26 16.20
C ALA A 501 9.52 30.93 15.45
N LEU A 502 8.93 30.96 14.25
CA LEU A 502 8.80 29.79 13.38
C LEU A 502 10.16 29.25 12.93
N ARG A 503 11.14 30.11 12.64
CA ARG A 503 12.52 29.69 12.34
C ARG A 503 13.18 29.03 13.54
N LEU A 504 13.09 29.64 14.72
CA LEU A 504 13.61 29.04 15.96
C LEU A 504 12.94 27.69 16.26
N LYS A 505 11.63 27.54 16.01
CA LYS A 505 10.96 26.25 16.21
C LYS A 505 11.34 25.20 15.16
N VAL A 506 11.66 25.60 13.92
CA VAL A 506 12.29 24.70 12.94
C VAL A 506 13.65 24.23 13.44
N GLU A 507 14.52 25.14 13.90
CA GLU A 507 15.83 24.75 14.46
C GLU A 507 15.73 23.83 15.69
N GLU A 508 14.75 24.04 16.58
CA GLU A 508 14.46 23.12 17.69
C GLU A 508 14.05 21.73 17.19
N LEU A 509 13.10 21.65 16.25
CA LEU A 509 12.62 20.39 15.69
C LEU A 509 13.71 19.66 14.90
N GLU A 510 14.64 20.37 14.26
CA GLU A 510 15.82 19.80 13.61
C GLU A 510 16.81 19.22 14.63
N ARG A 511 17.02 19.88 15.78
CA ARG A 511 17.84 19.35 16.89
C ARG A 511 17.19 18.11 17.51
N GLU A 512 15.91 18.18 17.85
CA GLU A 512 15.11 17.05 18.35
C GLU A 512 15.17 15.86 17.38
N ARG A 513 15.00 16.11 16.07
CA ARG A 513 15.15 15.11 15.02
C ARG A 513 16.56 14.50 14.99
N SER A 514 17.63 15.29 15.07
CA SER A 514 19.00 14.74 15.07
C SER A 514 19.28 13.83 16.26
N LEU A 515 18.75 14.18 17.45
CA LEU A 515 18.87 13.35 18.66
C LEU A 515 18.09 12.04 18.53
N LEU A 516 16.91 12.07 17.91
CA LEU A 516 16.12 10.87 17.61
C LEU A 516 16.78 10.00 16.53
N GLU A 517 17.39 10.60 15.50
CA GLU A 517 18.16 9.87 14.48
C GLU A 517 19.42 9.22 15.08
N ASP A 518 20.12 9.87 16.02
CA ASP A 518 21.27 9.27 16.71
C ASP A 518 20.86 8.20 17.73
N GLY A 519 19.75 8.40 18.46
CA GLY A 519 19.15 7.38 19.31
C GLY A 519 18.72 6.15 18.50
N LYS A 520 18.15 6.36 17.31
CA LYS A 520 17.82 5.30 16.37
C LYS A 520 19.08 4.53 15.93
N LYS A 521 20.14 5.21 15.48
CA LYS A 521 21.42 4.58 15.10
C LYS A 521 22.03 3.75 16.24
N GLN A 522 21.90 4.22 17.49
CA GLN A 522 22.37 3.48 18.65
C GLN A 522 21.57 2.20 18.91
N LEU A 523 20.24 2.24 18.72
CA LEU A 523 19.38 1.06 18.84
C LEU A 523 19.58 0.08 17.68
N GLU A 524 19.74 0.57 16.44
CA GLU A 524 20.09 -0.25 15.28
C GLU A 524 21.43 -0.96 15.49
N ALA A 525 22.47 -0.24 15.94
CA ALA A 525 23.77 -0.84 16.28
C ALA A 525 23.72 -1.81 17.50
N GLN A 526 22.72 -1.70 18.38
CA GLN A 526 22.48 -2.69 19.44
C GLN A 526 21.79 -3.94 18.88
N LEU A 527 20.79 -3.78 18.02
CA LEU A 527 20.12 -4.89 17.33
C LEU A 527 21.07 -5.66 16.40
N GLU A 528 21.95 -4.98 15.69
CA GLU A 528 23.02 -5.61 14.90
C GLU A 528 23.96 -6.45 15.78
N ARG A 529 24.39 -5.91 16.94
CA ARG A 529 25.23 -6.65 17.89
C ARG A 529 24.52 -7.89 18.44
N LEU A 530 23.25 -7.78 18.82
CA LEU A 530 22.44 -8.92 19.27
C LEU A 530 22.25 -9.95 18.14
N THR A 531 22.01 -9.50 16.90
CA THR A 531 21.90 -10.39 15.73
C THR A 531 23.21 -11.14 15.44
N LEU A 532 24.37 -10.51 15.68
CA LEU A 532 25.69 -11.11 15.47
C LEU A 532 26.21 -11.95 16.65
N GLN A 533 25.72 -11.74 17.87
CA GLN A 533 26.20 -12.42 19.08
C GLN A 533 25.18 -13.42 19.67
N GLY A 534 23.91 -13.31 19.32
CA GLY A 534 22.80 -14.05 19.91
C GLY A 534 22.45 -13.60 21.33
N ASP A 535 21.35 -14.12 21.87
CA ASP A 535 20.80 -13.78 23.20
C ASP A 535 21.61 -14.42 24.37
N TYR A 536 22.94 -14.31 24.34
CA TYR A 536 23.84 -14.94 25.30
C TYR A 536 24.14 -14.04 26.51
N ASP A 537 23.35 -14.20 27.59
CA ASP A 537 23.62 -13.61 28.91
C ASP A 537 24.94 -14.18 29.48
N GLN A 538 26.08 -13.48 29.33
CA GLN A 538 27.39 -13.89 29.87
C GLN A 538 27.40 -14.09 31.41
N SER A 539 26.43 -13.49 32.11
CA SER A 539 26.23 -13.60 33.56
C SER A 539 25.43 -14.82 34.01
N ARG A 540 24.63 -15.43 33.12
CA ARG A 540 23.70 -16.54 33.43
C ARG A 540 24.09 -17.84 32.75
N THR A 541 24.43 -17.79 31.47
CA THR A 541 24.90 -18.96 30.73
C THR A 541 26.40 -19.20 30.93
N LYS A 542 26.78 -20.46 31.12
CA LYS A 542 28.17 -20.92 31.15
C LYS A 542 28.39 -21.91 30.02
N VAL A 543 29.33 -21.63 29.12
CA VAL A 543 29.73 -22.58 28.07
C VAL A 543 30.37 -23.81 28.72
N LEU A 544 29.72 -24.96 28.61
CA LEU A 544 30.28 -26.23 29.05
C LEU A 544 30.96 -26.93 27.88
N HIS A 545 32.17 -27.44 28.09
CA HIS A 545 32.88 -28.26 27.11
C HIS A 545 32.10 -29.55 26.82
N LEU A 546 32.19 -30.09 25.60
CA LEU A 546 31.39 -31.24 25.15
C LEU A 546 31.52 -32.49 26.03
N SER A 547 32.68 -32.65 26.70
CA SER A 547 32.93 -33.74 27.67
C SER A 547 32.14 -33.63 28.98
N LEU A 548 31.63 -32.44 29.31
CA LEU A 548 30.83 -32.13 30.50
C LEU A 548 29.34 -31.90 30.17
N ASN A 549 28.88 -32.39 29.02
CA ASN A 549 27.49 -32.27 28.59
C ASN A 549 26.54 -33.05 29.55
N PRO A 550 25.63 -32.38 30.29
CA PRO A 550 24.78 -33.05 31.28
C PRO A 550 23.77 -34.02 30.65
N ALA A 551 23.32 -33.76 29.42
CA ALA A 551 22.48 -34.71 28.68
C ALA A 551 23.26 -35.97 28.27
N SER A 552 24.58 -35.89 28.11
CA SER A 552 25.43 -37.07 27.89
C SER A 552 25.61 -37.91 29.17
N ALA A 553 25.70 -37.26 30.33
CA ALA A 553 25.79 -37.92 31.63
C ALA A 553 24.47 -38.64 31.98
N ALA A 554 23.32 -37.98 31.84
CA ALA A 554 22.00 -38.60 32.03
C ALA A 554 21.78 -39.81 31.09
N ARG A 555 22.27 -39.73 29.84
CA ARG A 555 22.25 -40.85 28.88
C ARG A 555 23.24 -41.99 29.19
N ARG A 556 24.16 -41.82 30.15
CA ARG A 556 24.98 -42.94 30.68
C ARG A 556 24.26 -43.60 31.84
N GLN A 557 23.83 -42.80 32.82
CA GLN A 557 23.03 -43.26 33.97
C GLN A 557 21.80 -44.08 33.54
N LEU A 558 21.02 -43.58 32.57
CA LEU A 558 19.86 -44.32 32.05
C LEU A 558 20.22 -45.70 31.47
N ARG A 559 21.41 -45.87 30.89
CA ARG A 559 21.88 -47.17 30.35
C ARG A 559 22.38 -48.07 31.46
N GLU A 560 23.11 -47.53 32.43
CA GLU A 560 23.57 -48.25 33.63
C GLU A 560 22.37 -48.79 34.43
N ASP A 561 21.31 -48.00 34.56
CA ASP A 561 20.06 -48.39 35.23
C ASP A 561 19.25 -49.40 34.38
N GLN A 562 19.21 -49.26 33.05
CA GLN A 562 18.63 -50.27 32.16
C GLN A 562 19.36 -51.61 32.24
N GLN A 563 20.70 -51.61 32.36
CA GLN A 563 21.51 -52.82 32.52
C GLN A 563 21.24 -53.49 33.88
N ARG A 564 21.20 -52.72 34.98
CA ARG A 564 20.82 -53.23 36.31
C ARG A 564 19.44 -53.91 36.29
N LEU A 565 18.44 -53.24 35.72
CA LEU A 565 17.08 -53.78 35.61
C LEU A 565 17.02 -55.01 34.70
N GLN A 566 17.87 -55.12 33.68
CA GLN A 566 17.99 -56.32 32.85
C GLN A 566 18.60 -57.49 33.64
N GLU A 567 19.71 -57.28 34.35
CA GLU A 567 20.31 -58.28 35.23
C GLU A 567 19.33 -58.75 36.33
N GLU A 568 18.57 -57.84 36.93
CA GLU A 568 17.54 -58.17 37.93
C GLU A 568 16.38 -58.96 37.30
N CYS A 569 15.90 -58.58 36.11
CA CYS A 569 14.89 -59.34 35.39
C CYS A 569 15.39 -60.75 35.00
N GLU A 570 16.66 -60.90 34.67
CA GLU A 570 17.28 -62.19 34.33
C GLU A 570 17.40 -63.08 35.57
N ARG A 571 17.94 -62.56 36.69
CA ARG A 571 17.97 -63.26 37.99
C ARG A 571 16.56 -63.68 38.46
N LEU A 572 15.55 -62.82 38.28
CA LEU A 572 14.16 -63.14 38.62
C LEU A 572 13.56 -64.21 37.69
N ARG A 573 13.89 -64.21 36.40
CA ARG A 573 13.46 -65.27 35.45
C ARG A 573 14.14 -66.60 35.74
N GLU A 574 15.42 -66.59 36.12
CA GLU A 574 16.15 -67.78 36.55
C GLU A 574 15.58 -68.35 37.86
N LEU A 575 15.25 -67.49 38.82
CA LEU A 575 14.56 -67.89 40.04
C LEU A 575 13.19 -68.51 39.75
N VAL A 576 12.36 -67.85 38.93
CA VAL A 576 11.03 -68.38 38.55
C VAL A 576 11.17 -69.76 37.89
N ARG A 577 12.11 -69.93 36.94
CA ARG A 577 12.39 -71.23 36.32
C ARG A 577 12.84 -72.29 37.32
N ALA A 578 13.63 -71.94 38.33
CA ALA A 578 14.07 -72.87 39.38
C ALA A 578 12.90 -73.32 40.27
N LEU A 579 11.95 -72.42 40.56
CA LEU A 579 10.73 -72.71 41.31
C LEU A 579 9.73 -73.54 40.48
N GLU A 580 9.54 -73.20 39.20
CA GLU A 580 8.72 -73.96 38.24
C GLU A 580 9.26 -75.39 38.02
N ALA A 581 10.57 -75.58 38.08
CA ALA A 581 11.22 -76.88 38.03
C ALA A 581 11.17 -77.67 39.35
N GLY A 582 10.53 -77.14 40.40
CA GLY A 582 10.41 -77.80 41.71
C GLY A 582 11.70 -77.84 42.54
N GLY A 583 12.68 -76.98 42.24
CA GLY A 583 13.92 -76.87 43.01
C GLY A 583 13.73 -76.15 44.35
N PRO A 584 14.56 -76.43 45.37
CA PRO A 584 14.54 -75.69 46.62
C PRO A 584 14.97 -74.22 46.41
N VAL A 585 14.32 -73.31 47.12
CA VAL A 585 14.61 -71.86 47.05
C VAL A 585 16.07 -71.58 47.45
N PRO A 586 16.85 -70.81 46.67
CA PRO A 586 18.17 -70.35 47.07
C PRO A 586 18.13 -69.60 48.42
N ALA A 587 19.09 -69.90 49.30
CA ALA A 587 19.06 -69.48 50.70
C ALA A 587 18.98 -67.96 50.92
N ASP A 588 19.55 -67.17 49.99
CA ASP A 588 19.63 -65.72 50.10
C ASP A 588 18.25 -65.02 50.12
N LEU A 589 17.21 -65.65 49.55
CA LEU A 589 15.84 -65.13 49.60
C LEU A 589 15.03 -65.63 50.80
N ALA A 590 15.42 -66.75 51.42
CA ALA A 590 14.83 -67.18 52.69
C ALA A 590 15.11 -66.17 53.82
N ALA A 591 16.25 -65.46 53.75
CA ALA A 591 16.57 -64.37 54.66
C ALA A 591 15.66 -63.13 54.50
N ALA A 592 15.13 -62.88 53.30
CA ALA A 592 14.26 -61.73 53.02
C ALA A 592 12.79 -61.95 53.41
N ALA A 593 12.35 -63.21 53.54
CA ALA A 593 11.01 -63.57 54.03
C ALA A 593 10.85 -63.44 55.56
N GLY A 594 11.97 -63.31 56.30
CA GLY A 594 11.98 -63.10 57.75
C GLY A 594 11.66 -61.66 58.14
N LEU A 595 10.39 -61.37 58.43
CA LEU A 595 9.91 -60.06 58.90
C LEU A 595 10.71 -59.51 60.11
N PRO A 596 11.34 -58.33 59.99
CA PRO A 596 11.75 -57.53 61.14
C PRO A 596 10.60 -56.61 61.57
N SER A 597 10.21 -56.70 62.84
CA SER A 597 9.19 -55.84 63.46
C SER A 597 9.58 -54.35 63.40
N SER A 598 8.58 -53.47 63.33
CA SER A 598 8.78 -52.02 63.38
C SER A 598 9.40 -51.57 64.70
N LYS A 599 10.66 -51.07 64.67
CA LYS A 599 11.09 -49.85 65.39
C LYS A 599 12.54 -49.38 65.11
N GLU A 600 12.66 -48.05 65.05
CA GLU A 600 13.84 -47.22 65.37
C GLU A 600 15.06 -47.18 64.41
N VAL A 601 15.89 -46.13 64.62
CA VAL A 601 17.13 -45.76 63.88
C VAL A 601 16.92 -45.55 62.36
N ALA A 602 16.44 -44.41 61.86
CA ALA A 602 16.79 -43.01 62.14
C ALA A 602 18.29 -42.69 61.95
N GLY A 603 18.68 -42.09 60.81
CA GLY A 603 20.02 -41.53 60.64
C GLY A 603 20.65 -41.49 59.24
N ARG A 604 20.07 -40.76 58.26
CA ARG A 604 20.82 -40.20 57.12
C ARG A 604 20.12 -38.94 56.56
N PRO A 605 20.84 -37.85 56.24
CA PRO A 605 20.23 -36.59 55.83
C PRO A 605 19.84 -36.58 54.34
N PRO A 606 18.79 -35.82 53.96
CA PRO A 606 18.45 -35.63 52.55
C PRO A 606 19.45 -34.68 51.85
N PRO A 607 19.76 -34.89 50.55
CA PRO A 607 20.39 -33.86 49.74
C PRO A 607 19.45 -32.64 49.62
N ARG A 608 20.02 -31.43 49.70
CA ARG A 608 19.23 -30.18 49.63
C ARG A 608 18.62 -29.98 48.23
N PRO A 609 17.40 -29.43 48.12
CA PRO A 609 16.84 -29.05 46.82
C PRO A 609 17.68 -27.92 46.20
N SER A 610 18.08 -28.09 44.95
CA SER A 610 18.57 -26.99 44.12
C SER A 610 17.39 -26.13 43.65
N VAL A 611 17.55 -24.81 43.71
CA VAL A 611 16.49 -23.86 43.34
C VAL A 611 16.19 -23.97 41.85
N ARG A 612 15.00 -24.48 41.49
CA ARG A 612 14.45 -24.29 40.14
C ARG A 612 14.00 -22.84 40.00
N VAL A 613 14.75 -22.06 39.24
CA VAL A 613 14.23 -20.83 38.65
C VAL A 613 13.20 -21.24 37.60
N THR A 614 11.94 -20.88 37.80
CA THR A 614 10.89 -21.02 36.79
C THR A 614 11.05 -19.92 35.74
N THR A 615 11.59 -20.28 34.58
CA THR A 615 11.37 -19.51 33.35
C THR A 615 10.05 -19.94 32.69
N PRO A 616 9.31 -19.02 32.05
CA PRO A 616 8.07 -19.36 31.37
C PRO A 616 8.35 -20.18 30.11
N ALA A 617 7.46 -21.11 29.79
CA ALA A 617 7.53 -21.86 28.53
C ALA A 617 6.92 -21.02 27.39
N SER A 618 7.77 -20.42 26.56
CA SER A 618 7.43 -20.23 25.14
C SER A 618 7.47 -21.61 24.49
N GLY A 619 6.33 -22.06 23.95
CA GLY A 619 6.23 -23.34 23.28
C GLY A 619 6.31 -23.20 21.77
N GLU A 620 7.18 -23.98 21.14
CA GLU A 620 6.88 -24.58 19.84
C GLU A 620 7.58 -25.94 19.76
N GLY A 621 6.86 -26.97 19.31
CA GLY A 621 7.24 -28.37 19.50
C GLY A 621 7.64 -29.07 18.21
N TRP A 622 8.76 -29.79 18.24
CA TRP A 622 9.16 -30.75 17.20
C TRP A 622 9.33 -32.14 17.82
N GLY A 623 8.35 -33.02 17.59
CA GLY A 623 8.41 -34.43 17.98
C GLY A 623 9.17 -35.26 16.94
N PRO A 624 10.09 -36.17 17.33
CA PRO A 624 10.87 -36.96 16.38
C PRO A 624 10.23 -38.33 16.05
N GLY A 625 10.27 -38.72 14.77
CA GLY A 625 9.95 -40.09 14.33
C GLY A 625 9.94 -40.21 12.80
N GLY A 626 10.82 -41.03 12.22
CA GLY A 626 10.94 -41.15 10.75
C GLY A 626 12.22 -41.84 10.29
N THR A 627 12.24 -43.17 10.41
CA THR A 627 13.31 -44.11 10.01
C THR A 627 14.09 -43.80 8.72
N CYS A 628 15.40 -44.09 8.73
CA CYS A 628 16.26 -44.09 7.55
C CYS A 628 15.77 -45.04 6.45
N GLY A 629 15.88 -44.63 5.18
CA GLY A 629 15.60 -45.48 4.01
C GLY A 629 16.42 -45.05 2.79
N LEU A 630 17.57 -45.70 2.56
CA LEU A 630 18.39 -45.48 1.37
C LEU A 630 17.75 -46.17 0.15
N ARG A 631 17.38 -45.39 -0.87
CA ARG A 631 17.15 -45.94 -2.22
C ARG A 631 17.51 -44.93 -3.30
N LEU A 632 18.51 -45.29 -4.11
CA LEU A 632 18.83 -44.63 -5.36
C LEU A 632 17.78 -44.99 -6.42
N LEU A 633 17.27 -43.98 -7.14
CA LEU A 633 16.78 -44.08 -8.51
C LEU A 633 16.99 -42.73 -9.20
N LEU A 634 17.30 -42.74 -10.50
CA LEU A 634 17.32 -41.55 -11.35
C LEU A 634 15.96 -41.43 -12.05
N GLU A 635 15.51 -40.20 -12.34
CA GLU A 635 14.97 -39.71 -13.64
C GLU A 635 14.23 -38.36 -13.48
N GLY A 636 14.05 -37.60 -14.58
CA GLY A 636 13.28 -36.33 -14.63
C GLY A 636 13.98 -35.11 -13.99
N ALA A 637 14.66 -34.17 -14.67
CA ALA A 637 14.63 -33.65 -16.05
C ALA A 637 13.65 -32.48 -16.35
N ARG A 638 14.07 -31.25 -15.95
CA ARG A 638 13.71 -29.92 -16.51
C ARG A 638 12.30 -29.36 -16.19
N PRO A 639 12.02 -28.05 -16.42
CA PRO A 639 12.93 -26.91 -16.68
C PRO A 639 12.75 -25.70 -15.73
N CYS A 640 13.85 -25.03 -15.37
CA CYS A 640 13.77 -23.59 -15.04
C CYS A 640 13.62 -22.79 -16.35
N ARG A 641 12.70 -21.81 -16.39
CA ARG A 641 12.57 -20.91 -17.55
C ARG A 641 13.73 -19.92 -17.60
N LEU A 642 14.33 -19.76 -18.78
CA LEU A 642 15.14 -18.58 -19.08
C LEU A 642 14.22 -17.37 -19.21
N LEU A 643 14.69 -16.22 -18.72
CA LEU A 643 14.29 -14.92 -19.27
C LEU A 643 15.38 -14.48 -20.25
N VAL A 644 15.02 -14.38 -21.52
CA VAL A 644 15.89 -13.84 -22.57
C VAL A 644 15.70 -12.32 -22.59
N LEU A 645 16.79 -11.58 -22.43
CA LEU A 645 16.87 -10.14 -22.70
C LEU A 645 18.08 -9.86 -23.60
N GLU A 646 17.90 -10.16 -24.89
CA GLU A 646 18.71 -9.56 -25.96
C GLU A 646 18.01 -8.27 -26.41
N GLY A 647 18.76 -7.19 -26.72
CA GLY A 647 18.12 -6.01 -27.31
C GLY A 647 18.74 -4.62 -27.10
N LEU A 648 19.97 -4.46 -26.58
CA LEU A 648 20.65 -3.16 -26.58
C LEU A 648 22.07 -3.24 -27.15
N GLY A 649 22.27 -2.52 -28.27
CA GLY A 649 23.59 -2.24 -28.85
C GLY A 649 24.31 -1.06 -28.18
N PRO A 650 25.58 -0.81 -28.52
CA PRO A 650 26.49 -0.06 -27.63
C PRO A 650 26.75 1.40 -28.04
N ALA A 651 26.94 2.28 -27.04
CA ALA A 651 27.67 3.54 -27.19
C ALA A 651 28.20 4.11 -25.84
N ALA A 652 29.36 4.76 -25.90
CA ALA A 652 29.86 5.80 -24.98
C ALA A 652 29.98 5.49 -23.46
N CYS A 653 31.13 4.94 -23.06
CA CYS A 653 31.67 5.14 -21.70
C CYS A 653 32.25 6.55 -21.55
N SER A 654 31.77 7.37 -20.60
CA SER A 654 32.57 8.47 -20.01
C SER A 654 31.94 9.10 -18.77
N CYS A 655 32.32 8.64 -17.56
CA CYS A 655 32.24 9.49 -16.36
C CYS A 655 33.21 9.03 -15.25
N TRP A 656 34.45 9.54 -15.30
CA TRP A 656 35.44 9.42 -14.23
C TRP A 656 35.96 10.82 -13.89
N ARG A 657 35.55 11.37 -12.74
CA ARG A 657 36.25 12.37 -11.91
C ARG A 657 35.45 12.57 -10.63
N VAL A 658 35.94 12.07 -9.49
CA VAL A 658 36.95 12.66 -8.59
C VAL A 658 36.24 13.24 -7.37
N LEU A 659 36.44 12.59 -6.23
CA LEU A 659 36.10 13.05 -4.89
C LEU A 659 37.40 13.30 -4.11
N GLY A 660 37.35 14.27 -3.19
CA GLY A 660 38.41 14.57 -2.23
C GLY A 660 38.91 16.02 -2.28
N PRO A 661 39.77 16.43 -1.33
CA PRO A 661 40.36 15.62 -0.26
C PRO A 661 40.00 16.09 1.17
N ALA A 662 40.10 15.19 2.15
CA ALA A 662 40.24 15.54 3.55
C ALA A 662 41.20 14.56 4.25
N ALA A 663 42.20 15.13 4.94
CA ALA A 663 43.15 14.53 5.88
C ALA A 663 43.32 12.99 5.95
N CYS A 664 44.49 12.50 5.52
CA CYS A 664 45.40 11.85 6.47
C CYS A 664 46.86 11.91 5.98
N SER A 665 47.81 12.11 6.89
CA SER A 665 49.25 12.22 6.60
C SER A 665 50.07 11.19 7.37
N CYS A 666 51.28 10.88 6.87
CA CYS A 666 52.16 9.77 7.29
C CYS A 666 51.58 8.39 6.90
N TRP A 667 52.35 7.47 6.31
CA TRP A 667 53.74 7.15 6.62
C TRP A 667 54.71 7.11 5.41
N ARG A 668 56.00 7.13 5.77
CA ARG A 668 57.21 7.00 4.94
C ARG A 668 57.49 5.52 4.61
N VAL A 669 58.06 5.21 3.43
CA VAL A 669 59.23 4.30 3.24
C VAL A 669 59.58 4.08 1.74
N LEU A 670 60.87 4.32 1.43
CA LEU A 670 61.75 3.82 0.35
C LEU A 670 61.21 3.50 -1.06
N GLY A 671 61.91 4.05 -2.06
CA GLY A 671 61.75 3.86 -3.50
C GLY A 671 62.63 4.85 -4.24
#